data_AF-A0A5C4PKR8-F1
#
_entry.id   AF-A0A5C4PKR8-F1
#
_cell.length_a   1.000
_cell.length_b   1.000
_cell.length_c   1.000
_cell.angle_alpha   90.00
_cell.angle_beta   90.00
_cell.angle_gamma   90.00
#
_symmetry.space_group_name_H-M   'P 1'
#
loop_
_entity.id
_entity.type
_entity.pdbx_description
1 polymer ?
#
loop_
_entity_poly.entity_id
_entity_poly.type
_entity_poly.pdbx_seq_one_letter_code
_entity_poly.pdbx_strand_id
1 'polypeptide(L)'
;MYSNHWTALFKLNFYSKARGYSPILLFLLAPLYLSKSYAGVIRHDIDYSDYIQFGNNAGKYAASNQNVAVYKKDGSQNIGSREADGKNSIPLMPDFYSVSDKGFATPFSYNMVITAAHMKERYTNETYGKRFYRTDLPLFENSNTSDKDIKEQTYLKFILSAESIAQNEYGYKPDINSINGSYFRNAEDIGVDTSVIRTDKMMFDTIPYPVATFSNVAKEDLLARNGAGIFLQPLQGAYSGAAGNVIADSYRYIHGSLTQVKEIGSVAGQNVSFWLDPESQTALDSSSMGGDSGSPVFWWDKTAQNWLLLGINSQGGNNAKGYGKIGIMQTGNLTQVLNNTTATQNVTDGQTIKIDTSKNNIADFQLFSDGQKQASLELYKRRVMGLYHSGTRPWVKDLYLNNSGDGSVTLQIDGDTDIGTIPLYFNSNATIQGQGKFDLSGFSVAEGKTVTSNLTLAKGSDWRKVGAGTLRIAGTAPGQGSLAVGEGTLELENQGTAADKVMLATGRGTVKLITPNQLNNNQIYFGVRGGKLDLNGHSLSFNDIYHLDRGANISNENHTQKSTFTFTADGERNYLGSFNGNLDLQYKPSQPTALWHLRGDSRIEGNLHIQQGRVNVAADRLIYTTILKNGYDMLMSLGDADNREWRPNSFQAKTITLDNGAILGIGRAATVIAETITFAGNSQLEIAVQDNKRHNADAANIKGDKFLDPTFHDPSLKANLQFNGDNNQINITTPDGFTTTIEGGMHGAAAINTAGKGRVIWKNSSPTVLQTKITAKDTALQIDNRASLDLSLSSNTDNIVLNNQKQATLRFAPSATVLGENTKINLDNGSQLTFAGMRQNAVQHAVAINADITTLNNNSVLPTITLSDENTTFHFKQPQLDSNLILQNGALGLHNALTISGDFSTNPEYALSKLVFGHINQAQLKPVNGTEYELTNKLTVNGHVSGVVQPVFSLSDEVTTMLVDSVQKLTFVDYNSGSLYFINAPRIVNKGVEFSFTQDDKHTFLIDQAKISAAEKEKQEAEHLAAEQAEKERLAKEQAEREAAEQAAAEQAAAEKAA
;
A
#
# COMPACT_ATOMS: atom_id res chain seq x y z
N MET A 1 11.67 32.98 4.59
CA MET A 1 12.37 34.27 4.41
C MET A 1 13.63 34.31 5.27
N TYR A 2 14.81 34.09 4.70
CA TYR A 2 16.10 34.46 5.30
C TYR A 2 17.05 34.87 4.16
N SER A 3 16.87 36.10 3.65
CA SER A 3 17.89 36.75 2.80
C SER A 3 17.87 38.29 2.88
N ASN A 4 16.89 38.92 3.54
CA ASN A 4 16.78 40.39 3.56
C ASN A 4 17.16 41.07 4.90
N HIS A 5 17.77 40.35 5.85
CA HIS A 5 18.10 40.93 7.17
C HIS A 5 19.36 41.82 7.17
N TRP A 6 20.28 41.67 6.21
CA TRP A 6 21.51 42.47 6.18
C TRP A 6 21.32 43.87 5.56
N THR A 7 20.37 44.04 4.63
CA THR A 7 20.10 45.33 3.97
C THR A 7 19.27 46.30 4.82
N ALA A 8 18.42 45.79 5.74
CA ALA A 8 17.63 46.61 6.64
C ALA A 8 18.45 47.22 7.80
N LEU A 9 19.42 46.47 8.34
CA LEU A 9 20.31 46.94 9.41
C LEU A 9 21.27 48.04 8.92
N PHE A 10 21.73 47.99 7.66
CA PHE A 10 22.53 49.06 7.07
C PHE A 10 21.74 50.35 6.82
N LYS A 11 20.46 50.27 6.46
CA LYS A 11 19.59 51.44 6.25
C LYS A 11 19.18 52.14 7.57
N LEU A 12 18.97 51.40 8.66
CA LEU A 12 18.68 52.00 9.97
C LEU A 12 19.90 52.73 10.59
N ASN A 13 21.11 52.25 10.33
CA ASN A 13 22.35 52.89 10.81
C ASN A 13 22.63 54.24 10.13
N PHE A 14 22.19 54.42 8.88
CA PHE A 14 22.30 55.70 8.18
C PHE A 14 21.26 56.74 8.65
N TYR A 15 20.05 56.29 9.01
CA TYR A 15 18.99 57.18 9.49
C TYR A 15 19.20 57.69 10.93
N SER A 16 19.87 56.92 11.81
CA SER A 16 20.12 57.32 13.20
C SER A 16 21.19 58.40 13.35
N LYS A 17 22.24 58.39 12.50
CA LYS A 17 23.28 59.43 12.47
C LYS A 17 22.77 60.80 12.01
N ALA A 18 21.71 60.85 11.21
CA ALA A 18 21.16 62.09 10.65
C ALA A 18 20.24 62.88 11.60
N ARG A 19 19.80 62.30 12.74
CA ARG A 19 18.84 62.94 13.67
C ARG A 19 19.23 62.96 15.15
N GLY A 20 20.46 62.57 15.51
CA GLY A 20 20.99 62.78 16.86
C GLY A 20 20.33 61.96 17.98
N TYR A 21 19.63 60.87 17.67
CA TYR A 21 19.06 59.99 18.70
C TYR A 21 20.14 59.13 19.36
N SER A 22 20.17 59.14 20.70
CA SER A 22 21.09 58.33 21.51
C SER A 22 20.91 56.82 21.24
N PRO A 23 21.98 56.04 21.05
CA PRO A 23 21.91 54.59 20.83
C PRO A 23 21.27 53.83 22.01
N ILE A 24 21.15 54.46 23.18
CA ILE A 24 20.50 53.90 24.37
C ILE A 24 18.96 53.83 24.19
N LEU A 25 18.35 54.74 23.42
CA LEU A 25 16.90 54.73 23.17
C LEU A 25 16.48 53.59 22.23
N LEU A 26 17.35 53.19 21.30
CA LEU A 26 17.14 52.03 20.41
C LEU A 26 17.30 50.70 21.14
N PHE A 27 18.16 50.63 22.17
CA PHE A 27 18.29 49.44 23.03
C PHE A 27 17.13 49.30 24.03
N LEU A 28 16.51 50.40 24.46
CA LEU A 28 15.33 50.39 25.33
C LEU A 28 14.02 50.09 24.59
N LEU A 29 13.96 50.30 23.27
CA LEU A 29 12.80 49.94 22.42
C LEU A 29 12.90 48.53 21.81
N ALA A 30 14.08 47.89 21.84
CA ALA A 30 14.28 46.53 21.35
C ALA A 30 13.47 45.43 22.08
N PRO A 31 13.14 45.52 23.39
CA PRO A 31 12.29 44.53 24.06
C PRO A 31 10.81 44.65 23.68
N LEU A 32 10.37 45.78 23.11
CA LEU A 32 8.98 46.00 22.69
C LEU A 32 8.67 45.45 21.27
N TYR A 33 9.69 44.99 20.54
CA TYR A 33 9.57 44.33 19.23
C TYR A 33 9.84 42.82 19.25
N LEU A 34 9.95 42.22 20.44
CA LEU A 34 10.06 40.77 20.64
C LEU A 34 8.95 40.26 21.57
N SER A 35 7.69 40.50 21.18
CA SER A 35 6.62 39.62 21.64
C SER A 35 6.86 38.26 20.98
N LYS A 36 7.57 37.38 21.69
CA LYS A 36 7.46 35.94 21.47
C LYS A 36 5.98 35.59 21.73
N SER A 37 5.20 35.58 20.66
CA SER A 37 3.96 34.82 20.61
C SER A 37 4.37 33.36 20.71
N TYR A 38 3.59 32.58 21.47
CA TYR A 38 3.62 31.12 21.64
C TYR A 38 2.21 30.64 21.20
N ALA A 39 1.91 29.36 20.96
CA ALA A 39 0.62 28.91 20.41
C ALA A 39 0.32 27.46 20.75
N GLY A 40 -0.93 27.07 20.40
CA GLY A 40 -1.53 25.74 20.51
C GLY A 40 -1.01 24.95 21.70
N VAL A 41 -1.67 25.06 22.84
CA VAL A 41 -1.25 24.35 24.05
C VAL A 41 -2.05 23.06 24.19
N ILE A 42 -1.35 21.93 24.28
CA ILE A 42 -1.93 20.59 24.38
C ILE A 42 -1.70 19.97 25.75
N ARG A 43 -2.25 18.78 26.00
CA ARG A 43 -1.98 18.04 27.24
C ARG A 43 -0.58 17.41 27.24
N HIS A 44 -0.01 17.20 28.43
CA HIS A 44 1.30 16.56 28.61
C HIS A 44 1.29 15.03 28.47
N ASP A 45 0.15 14.40 28.77
CA ASP A 45 -0.06 12.96 28.91
C ASP A 45 -0.52 12.28 27.60
N ILE A 46 -0.73 13.04 26.53
CA ILE A 46 -1.09 12.56 25.18
C ILE A 46 0.11 12.72 24.24
N ASP A 47 0.28 11.80 23.29
CA ASP A 47 1.30 11.93 22.25
C ASP A 47 0.97 13.12 21.34
N TYR A 48 1.96 13.99 21.09
CA TYR A 48 1.71 15.17 20.27
C TYR A 48 1.38 14.81 18.81
N SER A 49 1.79 13.62 18.35
CA SER A 49 1.48 13.14 17.00
C SER A 49 -0.01 12.92 16.80
N ASP A 50 -0.78 12.54 17.84
CA ASP A 50 -2.24 12.40 17.74
C ASP A 50 -2.90 13.74 17.35
N TYR A 51 -2.45 14.86 17.88
CA TYR A 51 -2.96 16.20 17.53
C TYR A 51 -2.60 16.61 16.09
N ILE A 52 -1.43 16.21 15.61
CA ILE A 52 -1.01 16.47 14.21
C ILE A 52 -1.83 15.60 13.26
N GLN A 53 -1.96 14.31 13.53
CA GLN A 53 -2.75 13.40 12.72
C GLN A 53 -4.23 13.80 12.71
N PHE A 54 -4.80 14.15 13.87
CA PHE A 54 -6.15 14.70 13.97
C PHE A 54 -6.28 15.97 13.11
N GLY A 55 -5.34 16.91 13.20
CA GLY A 55 -5.35 18.14 12.41
C GLY A 55 -5.23 17.95 10.89
N ASN A 56 -4.63 16.85 10.45
CA ASN A 56 -4.40 16.56 9.03
C ASN A 56 -5.31 15.43 8.51
N ASN A 57 -6.33 15.02 9.26
CA ASN A 57 -7.17 13.87 8.92
C ASN A 57 -6.40 12.61 8.51
N ALA A 58 -5.32 12.29 9.23
CA ALA A 58 -4.42 11.21 8.87
C ALA A 58 -4.52 10.00 9.81
N GLY A 59 -4.10 8.84 9.33
CA GLY A 59 -4.14 7.59 10.10
C GLY A 59 -5.55 7.24 10.57
N LYS A 60 -5.69 6.87 11.84
CA LYS A 60 -6.99 6.60 12.48
C LYS A 60 -7.94 7.82 12.52
N TYR A 61 -7.42 9.01 12.25
CA TYR A 61 -8.17 10.27 12.19
C TYR A 61 -8.60 10.64 10.75
N ALA A 62 -8.67 9.68 9.84
CA ALA A 62 -9.30 9.91 8.55
C ALA A 62 -10.72 10.47 8.71
N ALA A 63 -11.10 11.43 7.87
CA ALA A 63 -12.44 12.01 7.88
C ALA A 63 -13.50 10.90 7.72
N SER A 64 -14.65 11.05 8.37
CA SER A 64 -15.74 10.05 8.45
C SER A 64 -15.50 8.86 9.38
N ASN A 65 -14.29 8.64 9.88
CA ASN A 65 -14.09 7.66 10.94
C ASN A 65 -14.92 8.06 12.17
N GLN A 66 -15.61 7.08 12.74
CA GLN A 66 -16.42 7.25 13.94
C GLN A 66 -15.74 6.54 15.11
N ASN A 67 -16.09 6.95 16.32
CA ASN A 67 -15.69 6.25 17.53
C ASN A 67 -14.16 6.08 17.67
N VAL A 68 -13.39 7.08 17.23
CA VAL A 68 -11.92 7.00 17.17
C VAL A 68 -11.35 7.06 18.58
N ALA A 69 -10.66 6.00 19.01
CA ALA A 69 -10.02 5.92 20.32
C ALA A 69 -8.70 6.70 20.39
N VAL A 70 -8.50 7.40 21.51
CA VAL A 70 -7.27 8.11 21.84
C VAL A 70 -6.71 7.50 23.11
N TYR A 71 -5.38 7.33 23.18
CA TYR A 71 -4.72 6.72 24.32
C TYR A 71 -3.72 7.70 24.93
N LYS A 72 -3.59 7.66 26.26
CA LYS A 72 -2.52 8.34 26.98
C LYS A 72 -1.20 7.61 26.75
N LYS A 73 -0.10 8.29 27.07
CA LYS A 73 1.26 7.75 26.97
C LYS A 73 1.48 6.50 27.85
N ASP A 74 0.66 6.30 28.89
CA ASP A 74 0.67 5.10 29.73
C ASP A 74 -0.13 3.91 29.15
N GLY A 75 -0.78 4.09 28.00
CA GLY A 75 -1.59 3.08 27.32
C GLY A 75 -3.06 3.04 27.74
N SER A 76 -3.47 3.81 28.74
CA SER A 76 -4.90 3.93 29.10
C SER A 76 -5.66 4.72 28.04
N GLN A 77 -6.91 4.33 27.77
CA GLN A 77 -7.76 5.08 26.85
C GLN A 77 -8.14 6.44 27.46
N ASN A 78 -8.00 7.51 26.69
CA ASN A 78 -8.43 8.85 27.09
C ASN A 78 -9.83 9.16 26.53
N ILE A 79 -10.82 9.23 27.40
CA ILE A 79 -12.20 9.60 27.08
C ILE A 79 -12.62 10.94 27.72
N GLY A 80 -11.75 11.55 28.55
CA GLY A 80 -12.02 12.81 29.24
C GLY A 80 -13.07 12.68 30.34
N SER A 81 -13.55 13.80 30.90
CA SER A 81 -14.61 13.84 31.93
C SER A 81 -15.99 13.36 31.43
N ARG A 82 -16.06 12.99 30.15
CA ARG A 82 -17.23 12.38 29.51
C ARG A 82 -17.39 10.88 29.80
N GLU A 83 -16.52 10.29 30.64
CA GLU A 83 -16.62 8.91 31.14
C GLU A 83 -18.05 8.48 31.55
N ALA A 84 -18.86 9.40 32.08
CA ALA A 84 -20.22 9.13 32.54
C ALA A 84 -21.25 8.85 31.42
N ASP A 85 -20.98 9.18 30.15
CA ASP A 85 -21.94 9.00 29.05
C ASP A 85 -21.76 7.70 28.24
N GLY A 86 -20.73 6.89 28.56
CA GLY A 86 -20.46 5.60 27.92
C GLY A 86 -20.05 5.70 26.45
N LYS A 87 -19.65 6.88 25.96
CA LYS A 87 -19.32 7.13 24.55
C LYS A 87 -17.82 7.14 24.28
N ASN A 88 -17.48 6.86 23.03
CA ASN A 88 -16.11 6.83 22.51
C ASN A 88 -15.41 8.20 22.57
N SER A 89 -14.08 8.19 22.56
CA SER A 89 -13.20 9.37 22.64
C SER A 89 -13.54 10.48 21.62
N ILE A 90 -13.84 10.12 20.36
CA ILE A 90 -14.22 11.04 19.29
C ILE A 90 -15.44 10.47 18.54
N PRO A 91 -16.62 11.11 18.56
CA PRO A 91 -17.85 10.53 18.00
C PRO A 91 -17.80 10.39 16.47
N LEU A 92 -17.40 11.45 15.79
CA LEU A 92 -17.18 11.51 14.34
C LEU A 92 -15.97 12.42 14.10
N MET A 93 -15.05 11.98 13.27
CA MET A 93 -13.89 12.78 12.89
C MET A 93 -14.32 13.94 11.97
N PRO A 94 -14.08 15.22 12.35
CA PRO A 94 -14.33 16.34 11.47
C PRO A 94 -13.47 16.23 10.22
N ASP A 95 -14.04 16.58 9.07
CA ASP A 95 -13.24 16.88 7.88
C ASP A 95 -12.54 18.22 8.09
N PHE A 96 -11.25 18.36 7.81
CA PHE A 96 -10.47 19.61 7.88
C PHE A 96 -9.85 20.00 6.55
N TYR A 97 -10.21 19.32 5.46
CA TYR A 97 -9.59 19.55 4.16
C TYR A 97 -9.74 21.00 3.67
N SER A 98 -10.89 21.58 3.99
CA SER A 98 -11.26 22.94 3.59
C SER A 98 -10.58 24.03 4.41
N VAL A 99 -9.80 23.69 5.44
CA VAL A 99 -9.00 24.67 6.18
C VAL A 99 -7.73 25.01 5.39
N SER A 100 -7.42 26.30 5.20
CA SER A 100 -6.27 26.73 4.41
C SER A 100 -4.97 26.07 4.89
N ASP A 101 -3.99 25.89 4.00
CA ASP A 101 -2.73 25.22 4.33
C ASP A 101 -1.93 25.92 5.43
N LYS A 102 -2.20 27.21 5.66
CA LYS A 102 -1.63 28.00 6.77
C LYS A 102 -2.53 28.06 8.03
N GLY A 103 -3.72 27.46 8.00
CA GLY A 103 -4.55 27.21 9.18
C GLY A 103 -5.27 28.42 9.76
N PHE A 104 -5.45 29.51 9.01
CA PHE A 104 -6.05 30.76 9.53
C PHE A 104 -7.31 31.21 8.76
N ALA A 105 -7.77 30.41 7.81
CA ALA A 105 -8.88 30.78 6.95
C ALA A 105 -9.70 29.53 6.56
N THR A 106 -11.03 29.66 6.53
CA THR A 106 -11.93 28.53 6.23
C THR A 106 -13.16 28.98 5.44
N PRO A 107 -13.54 28.29 4.36
CA PRO A 107 -14.70 28.63 3.55
C PRO A 107 -16.00 28.19 4.21
N PHE A 108 -17.00 29.06 4.10
CA PHE A 108 -18.38 28.81 4.54
C PHE A 108 -19.39 28.99 3.40
N SER A 109 -18.93 29.49 2.25
CA SER A 109 -19.58 29.34 0.94
C SER A 109 -18.50 29.04 -0.12
N TYR A 110 -18.90 28.70 -1.34
CA TYR A 110 -17.93 28.45 -2.42
C TYR A 110 -17.16 29.68 -2.85
N ASN A 111 -17.51 30.89 -2.42
CA ASN A 111 -16.82 32.12 -2.82
C ASN A 111 -16.49 33.02 -1.63
N MET A 112 -16.64 32.53 -0.40
CA MET A 112 -16.39 33.32 0.81
C MET A 112 -15.69 32.50 1.89
N VAL A 113 -14.74 33.17 2.54
CA VAL A 113 -13.86 32.61 3.56
C VAL A 113 -13.91 33.50 4.80
N ILE A 114 -13.94 32.92 5.99
CA ILE A 114 -13.85 33.65 7.26
C ILE A 114 -12.41 33.60 7.80
N THR A 115 -11.98 34.71 8.40
CA THR A 115 -10.73 34.83 9.16
C THR A 115 -10.85 35.92 10.24
N ALA A 116 -9.81 36.12 11.04
CA ALA A 116 -9.76 37.23 11.99
C ALA A 116 -9.53 38.57 11.26
N ALA A 117 -10.10 39.66 11.77
CA ALA A 117 -10.02 40.96 11.09
C ALA A 117 -8.59 41.51 11.00
N HIS A 118 -7.72 41.17 11.95
CA HIS A 118 -6.29 41.48 11.91
C HIS A 118 -5.46 40.53 11.02
N MET A 119 -6.07 39.47 10.48
CA MET A 119 -5.44 38.50 9.57
C MET A 119 -5.82 38.71 8.10
N LYS A 120 -6.87 39.50 7.81
CA LYS A 120 -7.40 39.68 6.44
C LYS A 120 -6.36 40.13 5.41
N GLU A 121 -5.40 40.98 5.81
CA GLU A 121 -4.34 41.46 4.91
C GLU A 121 -3.29 40.39 4.58
N ARG A 122 -3.22 39.32 5.38
CA ARG A 122 -2.34 38.17 5.14
C ARG A 122 -2.94 37.15 4.17
N TYR A 123 -4.25 37.23 3.93
CA TYR A 123 -4.92 36.39 2.96
C TYR A 123 -4.62 36.91 1.55
N THR A 124 -3.56 36.36 0.97
CA THR A 124 -3.19 36.60 -0.42
C THR A 124 -3.31 35.26 -1.14
N ASN A 125 -2.22 34.51 -1.27
CA ASN A 125 -2.14 33.26 -2.04
C ASN A 125 -2.43 32.04 -1.16
N GLU A 126 -3.63 32.01 -0.58
CA GLU A 126 -4.05 30.86 0.22
C GLU A 126 -4.34 29.66 -0.68
N THR A 127 -3.89 28.50 -0.20
CA THR A 127 -4.04 27.21 -0.86
C THR A 127 -4.80 26.29 0.06
N TYR A 128 -5.50 25.34 -0.55
CA TYR A 128 -6.24 24.30 0.13
C TYR A 128 -5.67 22.96 -0.34
N GLY A 129 -5.16 22.19 0.62
CA GLY A 129 -4.70 20.85 0.39
C GLY A 129 -3.29 20.67 -0.18
N LYS A 130 -2.48 21.73 -0.28
CA LYS A 130 -1.04 21.63 -0.58
C LYS A 130 -0.35 20.68 0.39
N ARG A 131 -0.76 20.68 1.66
CA ARG A 131 -0.22 19.80 2.70
C ARG A 131 -0.46 18.30 2.46
N PHE A 132 -1.36 17.94 1.56
CA PHE A 132 -1.64 16.54 1.17
C PHE A 132 -0.85 16.08 -0.06
N TYR A 133 -0.07 16.97 -0.69
CA TYR A 133 0.77 16.60 -1.82
C TYR A 133 1.85 15.58 -1.39
N ARG A 134 1.91 14.45 -2.11
CA ARG A 134 2.85 13.36 -1.87
C ARG A 134 4.16 13.62 -2.60
N THR A 135 5.20 13.88 -1.83
CA THR A 135 6.53 14.24 -2.35
C THR A 135 7.56 13.13 -2.18
N ASP A 136 7.17 12.06 -1.49
CA ASP A 136 7.94 10.85 -1.27
C ASP A 136 7.95 9.91 -2.49
N LEU A 137 6.99 10.06 -3.41
CA LEU A 137 6.80 9.20 -4.58
C LEU A 137 6.81 9.98 -5.89
N PRO A 138 7.43 9.45 -6.97
CA PRO A 138 7.24 9.97 -8.32
C PRO A 138 5.82 9.61 -8.80
N LEU A 139 4.87 10.52 -8.64
CA LEU A 139 3.49 10.34 -9.11
C LEU A 139 3.36 10.50 -10.63
N PHE A 140 4.03 11.51 -11.16
CA PHE A 140 4.12 11.89 -12.57
C PHE A 140 5.47 12.59 -12.81
N GLU A 141 5.81 12.96 -14.04
CA GLU A 141 7.10 13.59 -14.34
C GLU A 141 7.39 14.81 -13.45
N ASN A 142 8.59 14.86 -12.87
CA ASN A 142 9.08 15.91 -11.97
C ASN A 142 8.32 16.09 -10.63
N SER A 143 7.34 15.24 -10.32
CA SER A 143 6.53 15.35 -9.09
C SER A 143 7.31 15.25 -7.78
N ASN A 144 8.36 14.42 -7.75
CA ASN A 144 9.23 14.17 -6.59
C ASN A 144 10.62 14.76 -6.73
N THR A 145 10.81 15.72 -7.64
CA THR A 145 12.10 16.39 -7.83
C THR A 145 12.57 17.06 -6.53
N SER A 146 13.88 17.05 -6.30
CA SER A 146 14.51 17.82 -5.23
C SER A 146 14.62 19.32 -5.55
N ASP A 147 14.42 19.70 -6.81
CA ASP A 147 14.38 21.09 -7.26
C ASP A 147 13.10 21.79 -6.80
N LYS A 148 13.28 22.81 -5.97
CA LYS A 148 12.18 23.50 -5.30
C LYS A 148 11.32 24.30 -6.28
N ASP A 149 11.93 24.93 -7.27
CA ASP A 149 11.21 25.80 -8.20
C ASP A 149 10.39 24.94 -9.16
N ILE A 150 10.98 23.85 -9.67
CA ILE A 150 10.26 22.89 -10.51
C ILE A 150 9.09 22.26 -9.73
N LYS A 151 9.30 21.93 -8.46
CA LYS A 151 8.28 21.33 -7.61
C LYS A 151 7.13 22.28 -7.30
N GLU A 152 7.42 23.54 -7.01
CA GLU A 152 6.39 24.56 -6.81
C GLU A 152 5.59 24.79 -8.10
N GLN A 153 6.26 24.95 -9.24
CA GLN A 153 5.61 25.06 -10.55
C GLN A 153 4.76 23.84 -10.90
N THR A 154 5.24 22.66 -10.52
CA THR A 154 4.52 21.42 -10.69
C THR A 154 3.23 21.38 -9.87
N TYR A 155 3.28 21.79 -8.60
CA TYR A 155 2.10 21.87 -7.75
C TYR A 155 1.10 22.91 -8.25
N LEU A 156 1.57 24.06 -8.74
CA LEU A 156 0.71 25.10 -9.33
C LEU A 156 -0.13 24.57 -10.51
N LYS A 157 0.26 23.48 -11.17
CA LYS A 157 -0.59 22.81 -12.18
C LYS A 157 -1.92 22.30 -11.61
N PHE A 158 -2.03 22.05 -10.31
CA PHE A 158 -3.24 21.50 -9.67
C PHE A 158 -4.10 22.56 -8.99
N ILE A 159 -3.60 23.79 -8.92
CA ILE A 159 -4.30 24.86 -8.23
C ILE A 159 -4.69 25.92 -9.25
N LEU A 160 -5.99 26.17 -9.38
CA LEU A 160 -6.45 27.47 -9.89
C LEU A 160 -6.86 28.41 -8.76
N SER A 161 -7.12 27.89 -7.55
CA SER A 161 -7.52 28.69 -6.38
C SER A 161 -6.43 29.69 -5.95
N ALA A 162 -5.15 29.29 -5.98
CA ALA A 162 -3.99 30.14 -5.72
C ALA A 162 -3.78 31.27 -6.73
N GLU A 163 -4.38 31.22 -7.91
CA GLU A 163 -4.37 32.34 -8.86
C GLU A 163 -5.63 33.21 -8.72
N SER A 164 -6.73 32.67 -8.18
CA SER A 164 -8.02 33.37 -7.99
C SER A 164 -8.16 34.19 -6.72
N ILE A 165 -7.03 34.51 -6.13
CA ILE A 165 -6.91 35.41 -5.00
C ILE A 165 -7.62 36.69 -5.38
N ALA A 166 -8.45 37.19 -4.46
CA ALA A 166 -8.83 38.59 -4.44
C ALA A 166 -7.57 39.41 -4.69
N GLN A 167 -7.34 39.86 -5.93
CA GLN A 167 -6.22 40.74 -6.22
C GLN A 167 -6.42 41.93 -5.29
N ASN A 168 -5.75 41.92 -4.13
CA ASN A 168 -5.60 43.10 -3.34
C ASN A 168 -4.79 43.98 -4.29
N GLU A 169 -5.48 44.92 -4.92
CA GLU A 169 -4.99 46.01 -5.74
C GLU A 169 -4.10 46.95 -4.90
N TYR A 170 -3.17 46.37 -4.14
CA TYR A 170 -2.01 47.04 -3.57
C TYR A 170 -0.77 46.80 -4.45
N GLY A 171 -0.81 45.82 -5.37
CA GLY A 171 0.29 45.53 -6.30
C GLY A 171 0.41 46.50 -7.47
N TYR A 172 -0.71 47.13 -7.89
CA TYR A 172 -0.66 48.29 -8.77
C TYR A 172 -0.46 49.51 -7.88
N LYS A 173 0.65 50.24 -8.06
CA LYS A 173 0.74 51.61 -7.53
C LYS A 173 -0.55 52.32 -7.95
N PRO A 174 -1.24 53.04 -7.04
CA PRO A 174 -2.45 53.76 -7.39
C PRO A 174 -2.13 54.60 -8.62
N ASP A 175 -2.94 54.46 -9.67
CA ASP A 175 -2.95 55.50 -10.69
C ASP A 175 -3.42 56.75 -9.95
N ILE A 176 -2.47 57.61 -9.62
CA ILE A 176 -2.68 58.83 -8.85
C ILE A 176 -3.60 59.80 -9.60
N ASN A 177 -3.96 59.47 -10.85
CA ASN A 177 -4.87 60.19 -11.73
C ASN A 177 -6.27 59.54 -11.86
N SER A 178 -6.63 58.52 -11.07
CA SER A 178 -8.03 58.09 -10.94
C SER A 178 -8.81 59.15 -10.16
N ILE A 179 -9.39 60.11 -10.89
CA ILE A 179 -10.10 61.30 -10.38
C ILE A 179 -11.36 60.98 -9.51
N ASN A 180 -11.73 59.71 -9.31
CA ASN A 180 -12.94 59.30 -8.56
C ASN A 180 -12.75 58.42 -7.30
N GLY A 181 -11.53 58.34 -6.73
CA GLY A 181 -11.32 57.98 -5.31
C GLY A 181 -11.93 56.66 -4.77
N SER A 182 -12.27 55.70 -5.62
CA SER A 182 -12.88 54.43 -5.21
C SER A 182 -11.83 53.32 -5.09
N TYR A 183 -11.70 52.71 -3.92
CA TYR A 183 -10.82 51.57 -3.65
C TYR A 183 -11.63 50.27 -3.73
N PHE A 184 -11.11 49.19 -4.29
CA PHE A 184 -11.80 47.89 -4.20
C PHE A 184 -11.25 47.10 -3.02
N ARG A 185 -12.13 46.59 -2.13
CA ARG A 185 -11.75 45.65 -1.08
C ARG A 185 -12.68 44.46 -1.09
N ASN A 186 -12.14 43.28 -1.33
CA ASN A 186 -12.88 42.02 -1.29
C ASN A 186 -13.07 41.47 0.14
N ALA A 187 -12.72 42.22 1.19
CA ALA A 187 -12.88 41.82 2.59
C ALA A 187 -13.87 42.73 3.34
N GLU A 188 -14.66 42.18 4.25
CA GLU A 188 -15.55 42.91 5.16
C GLU A 188 -15.38 42.47 6.62
N ASP A 189 -15.17 43.44 7.50
CA ASP A 189 -15.14 43.18 8.95
C ASP A 189 -16.58 43.01 9.47
N ILE A 190 -16.85 41.90 10.15
CA ILE A 190 -18.18 41.43 10.53
C ILE A 190 -18.26 41.14 12.03
N GLY A 191 -18.51 42.17 12.84
CA GLY A 191 -18.53 42.03 14.29
C GLY A 191 -17.16 42.27 14.92
N VAL A 192 -16.82 41.57 15.99
CA VAL A 192 -15.57 41.77 16.73
C VAL A 192 -14.46 40.90 16.15
N ASP A 193 -13.39 41.54 15.68
CA ASP A 193 -12.16 40.92 15.16
C ASP A 193 -12.40 39.74 14.20
N THR A 194 -13.43 39.85 13.39
CA THR A 194 -13.88 38.84 12.43
C THR A 194 -14.03 39.49 11.07
N SER A 195 -13.63 38.80 10.01
CA SER A 195 -13.68 39.33 8.66
C SER A 195 -13.99 38.22 7.66
N VAL A 196 -14.78 38.56 6.66
CA VAL A 196 -15.12 37.69 5.52
C VAL A 196 -14.39 38.21 4.29
N ILE A 197 -13.81 37.29 3.54
CA ILE A 197 -13.11 37.56 2.28
C ILE A 197 -13.87 36.87 1.17
N ARG A 198 -14.29 37.65 0.17
CA ARG A 198 -14.89 37.15 -1.06
C ARG A 198 -13.78 36.83 -2.07
N THR A 199 -13.83 35.65 -2.65
CA THR A 199 -12.89 35.22 -3.69
C THR A 199 -13.37 35.68 -5.06
N ASP A 200 -12.43 35.89 -6.00
CA ASP A 200 -12.80 36.33 -7.34
C ASP A 200 -13.51 35.21 -8.12
N LYS A 201 -13.10 33.97 -7.87
CA LYS A 201 -13.69 32.75 -8.43
C LYS A 201 -14.25 31.85 -7.34
N MET A 202 -15.23 31.02 -7.69
CA MET A 202 -15.68 29.94 -6.82
C MET A 202 -14.52 28.99 -6.53
N MET A 203 -14.45 28.49 -5.32
CA MET A 203 -13.52 27.47 -4.89
C MET A 203 -14.12 26.13 -5.28
N PHE A 204 -13.40 25.38 -6.12
CA PHE A 204 -13.82 24.06 -6.60
C PHE A 204 -13.08 22.94 -5.85
N ASP A 205 -11.96 23.26 -5.22
CA ASP A 205 -11.01 22.37 -4.56
C ASP A 205 -11.21 22.27 -3.04
N THR A 206 -12.36 22.74 -2.56
CA THR A 206 -12.73 22.73 -1.14
C THR A 206 -14.24 22.60 -0.98
N ILE A 207 -14.66 22.10 0.18
CA ILE A 207 -16.05 21.90 0.58
C ILE A 207 -16.39 22.93 1.65
N PRO A 208 -17.25 23.94 1.39
CA PRO A 208 -17.65 24.88 2.41
C PRO A 208 -18.37 24.19 3.57
N TYR A 209 -18.13 24.64 4.80
CA TYR A 209 -18.83 24.08 5.96
C TYR A 209 -20.21 24.71 6.14
N PRO A 210 -21.22 23.92 6.54
CA PRO A 210 -22.47 24.47 7.04
C PRO A 210 -22.19 25.30 8.31
N VAL A 211 -22.87 26.44 8.41
CA VAL A 211 -22.70 27.41 9.50
C VAL A 211 -23.59 27.04 10.69
N ALA A 212 -23.03 27.09 11.90
CA ALA A 212 -23.77 26.84 13.13
C ALA A 212 -24.72 27.99 13.48
N THR A 213 -25.88 27.66 14.05
CA THR A 213 -26.76 28.67 14.67
C THR A 213 -26.35 28.89 16.12
N PHE A 214 -25.78 30.06 16.42
CA PHE A 214 -25.17 30.33 17.73
C PHE A 214 -26.11 30.14 18.93
N SER A 215 -27.42 30.43 18.78
CA SER A 215 -28.40 30.25 19.85
C SER A 215 -28.58 28.78 20.29
N ASN A 216 -28.09 27.83 19.50
CA ASN A 216 -28.17 26.40 19.82
C ASN A 216 -26.93 25.91 20.60
N VAL A 217 -25.88 26.74 20.72
CA VAL A 217 -24.65 26.39 21.41
C VAL A 217 -24.88 26.47 22.92
N ALA A 218 -24.50 25.42 23.63
CA ALA A 218 -24.59 25.32 25.09
C ALA A 218 -23.22 25.07 25.73
N LYS A 219 -23.14 25.30 27.04
CA LYS A 219 -21.96 24.95 27.84
C LYS A 219 -21.71 23.44 27.75
N GLU A 220 -20.44 23.04 27.76
CA GLU A 220 -19.96 21.65 27.62
C GLU A 220 -20.22 21.00 26.25
N ASP A 221 -20.76 21.74 25.28
CA ASP A 221 -20.81 21.26 23.91
C ASP A 221 -19.40 21.06 23.36
N LEU A 222 -19.24 20.00 22.55
CA LEU A 222 -17.96 19.61 21.99
C LEU A 222 -17.57 20.58 20.85
N LEU A 223 -16.31 21.00 20.89
CA LEU A 223 -15.68 21.83 19.87
C LEU A 223 -14.50 21.09 19.26
N ALA A 224 -14.37 21.15 17.93
CA ALA A 224 -13.16 20.75 17.22
C ALA A 224 -12.44 21.99 16.71
N ARG A 225 -11.11 21.98 16.78
CA ARG A 225 -10.26 23.08 16.34
C ARG A 225 -9.25 22.58 15.33
N ASN A 226 -8.87 23.43 14.39
CA ASN A 226 -7.80 23.15 13.44
C ASN A 226 -7.02 24.43 13.15
N GLY A 227 -5.74 24.47 13.48
CA GLY A 227 -4.94 25.68 13.37
C GLY A 227 -3.46 25.37 13.20
N ALA A 228 -2.70 26.41 12.87
CA ALA A 228 -1.26 26.32 12.71
C ALA A 228 -0.53 27.29 13.64
N GLY A 229 -1.04 27.53 14.84
CA GLY A 229 -0.25 28.20 15.85
C GLY A 229 1.07 27.43 16.15
N ILE A 230 2.00 28.09 16.84
CA ILE A 230 3.05 27.42 17.64
C ILE A 230 2.46 26.22 18.39
N PHE A 231 3.27 25.22 18.67
CA PHE A 231 2.79 23.95 19.18
C PHE A 231 3.53 23.64 20.47
N LEU A 232 2.84 23.70 21.60
CA LEU A 232 3.43 23.64 22.93
C LEU A 232 2.81 22.53 23.78
N GLN A 233 3.65 21.67 24.33
CA GLN A 233 3.27 20.68 25.33
C GLN A 233 3.80 21.12 26.71
N PRO A 234 2.95 21.54 27.65
CA PRO A 234 3.36 21.95 28.99
C PRO A 234 3.84 20.73 29.80
N LEU A 235 4.59 20.97 30.88
CA LEU A 235 4.82 19.96 31.90
C LEU A 235 3.53 19.76 32.74
N GLN A 236 3.44 18.61 33.41
CA GLN A 236 2.32 18.30 34.31
C GLN A 236 2.13 19.42 35.35
N GLY A 237 0.91 19.95 35.47
CA GLY A 237 0.56 20.98 36.46
C GLY A 237 1.12 22.39 36.19
N ALA A 238 1.78 22.65 35.06
CA ALA A 238 2.35 23.96 34.76
C ALA A 238 1.30 24.95 34.20
N TYR A 239 0.83 25.89 35.03
CA TYR A 239 -0.12 26.95 34.63
C TYR A 239 0.56 28.19 34.03
N SER A 240 1.69 28.62 34.61
CA SER A 240 2.43 29.81 34.18
C SER A 240 3.95 29.62 34.27
N GLY A 241 4.64 29.65 33.12
CA GLY A 241 6.03 30.14 33.09
C GLY A 241 7.21 29.19 33.32
N ALA A 242 7.07 27.86 33.30
CA ALA A 242 8.24 26.97 33.32
C ALA A 242 8.13 25.83 32.29
N ALA A 243 8.99 25.92 31.26
CA ALA A 243 9.50 24.87 30.37
C ALA A 243 8.53 23.78 29.87
N GLY A 244 7.46 24.16 29.15
CA GLY A 244 6.85 23.23 28.20
C GLY A 244 7.76 23.00 27.00
N ASN A 245 7.74 21.80 26.42
CA ASN A 245 8.44 21.52 25.17
C ASN A 245 7.71 22.24 24.03
N VAL A 246 8.36 23.25 23.44
CA VAL A 246 7.92 23.84 22.17
C VAL A 246 8.24 22.85 21.07
N ILE A 247 7.22 22.19 20.56
CA ILE A 247 7.31 21.22 19.47
C ILE A 247 7.58 21.96 18.15
N ALA A 248 6.97 23.14 17.97
CA ALA A 248 7.13 23.93 16.75
C ALA A 248 6.78 25.41 16.90
N ASP A 249 7.31 26.25 16.01
CA ASP A 249 6.86 27.63 15.83
C ASP A 249 5.55 27.71 15.02
N SER A 250 4.93 28.89 14.92
CA SER A 250 3.68 29.09 14.18
C SER A 250 3.88 28.90 12.68
N TYR A 251 2.78 28.51 12.04
CA TYR A 251 2.63 28.22 10.62
C TYR A 251 3.59 27.12 10.14
N ARG A 252 3.99 26.21 11.04
CA ARG A 252 4.81 25.03 10.73
C ARG A 252 4.02 23.74 10.65
N TYR A 253 3.13 23.49 11.62
CA TYR A 253 2.27 22.31 11.65
C TYR A 253 0.82 22.73 11.79
N ILE A 254 -0.02 22.29 10.85
CA ILE A 254 -1.44 22.16 11.11
C ILE A 254 -1.60 21.08 12.17
N HIS A 255 -2.28 21.42 13.26
CA HIS A 255 -2.67 20.50 14.29
C HIS A 255 -4.11 20.82 14.70
N GLY A 256 -4.80 19.80 15.20
CA GLY A 256 -6.17 19.96 15.63
C GLY A 256 -6.37 19.35 17.00
N SER A 257 -7.51 19.65 17.58
CA SER A 257 -7.85 19.21 18.93
C SER A 257 -9.35 19.16 19.13
N LEU A 258 -9.73 18.49 20.23
CA LEU A 258 -11.07 18.57 20.78
C LEU A 258 -11.04 19.42 22.05
N THR A 259 -12.10 20.16 22.29
CA THR A 259 -12.30 20.89 23.53
C THR A 259 -13.79 21.05 23.75
N GLN A 260 -14.20 21.83 24.73
CA GLN A 260 -15.61 22.07 25.01
C GLN A 260 -15.88 23.54 25.30
N VAL A 261 -17.12 23.96 25.07
CA VAL A 261 -17.61 25.29 25.45
C VAL A 261 -17.52 25.43 26.96
N LYS A 262 -16.76 26.42 27.44
CA LYS A 262 -16.65 26.70 28.87
C LYS A 262 -17.48 27.89 29.31
N GLU A 263 -17.48 28.95 28.50
CA GLU A 263 -18.30 30.13 28.70
C GLU A 263 -18.88 30.61 27.37
N ILE A 264 -20.09 31.18 27.43
CA ILE A 264 -20.79 31.76 26.29
C ILE A 264 -20.98 33.25 26.60
N GLY A 265 -20.37 34.11 25.81
CA GLY A 265 -20.50 35.56 25.95
C GLY A 265 -21.63 36.11 25.10
N SER A 266 -22.38 37.07 25.67
CA SER A 266 -23.56 37.68 25.04
C SER A 266 -23.41 39.16 24.70
N VAL A 267 -22.26 39.81 24.96
CA VAL A 267 -22.14 41.27 24.81
C VAL A 267 -21.10 41.65 23.76
N ALA A 268 -21.57 42.34 22.71
CA ALA A 268 -20.81 42.92 21.59
C ALA A 268 -20.09 41.93 20.64
N GLY A 269 -20.35 40.63 20.73
CA GLY A 269 -19.87 39.61 19.82
C GLY A 269 -20.28 38.26 20.36
N GLN A 270 -21.12 37.53 19.62
CA GLN A 270 -21.46 36.15 19.96
C GLN A 270 -20.16 35.34 20.02
N ASN A 271 -19.71 35.01 21.22
CA ASN A 271 -18.41 34.41 21.45
C ASN A 271 -18.47 33.20 22.39
N VAL A 272 -17.47 32.35 22.26
CA VAL A 272 -17.26 31.18 23.13
C VAL A 272 -15.84 31.21 23.63
N SER A 273 -15.68 30.97 24.93
CA SER A 273 -14.38 30.74 25.56
C SER A 273 -14.18 29.26 25.88
N PHE A 274 -12.94 28.80 25.73
CA PHE A 274 -12.48 27.47 26.09
C PHE A 274 -11.08 27.55 26.70
N TRP A 275 -10.70 26.57 27.52
CA TRP A 275 -9.36 26.52 28.12
C TRP A 275 -8.86 25.10 28.35
N LEU A 276 -7.54 24.97 28.52
CA LEU A 276 -6.89 23.70 28.80
C LEU A 276 -6.88 23.41 30.30
N ASP A 277 -7.68 22.43 30.74
CA ASP A 277 -7.70 21.97 32.14
C ASP A 277 -6.61 20.90 32.41
N PRO A 278 -6.05 20.82 33.64
CA PRO A 278 -5.15 19.73 34.02
C PRO A 278 -5.81 18.36 33.88
N GLU A 279 -7.06 18.24 34.30
CA GLU A 279 -7.87 17.04 34.15
C GLU A 279 -8.43 16.95 32.74
N SER A 280 -8.39 15.76 32.15
CA SER A 280 -8.87 15.58 30.78
C SER A 280 -10.39 15.78 30.74
N GLN A 281 -10.84 16.66 29.86
CA GLN A 281 -12.24 16.97 29.62
C GLN A 281 -12.75 16.28 28.36
N THR A 282 -11.91 16.19 27.34
CA THR A 282 -12.14 15.47 26.09
C THR A 282 -10.96 14.56 25.79
N ALA A 283 -11.04 13.82 24.68
CA ALA A 283 -9.97 12.94 24.26
C ALA A 283 -8.67 13.66 23.83
N LEU A 284 -8.78 14.89 23.31
CA LEU A 284 -7.67 15.66 22.75
C LEU A 284 -7.71 17.13 23.19
N ASP A 285 -7.78 17.38 24.50
CA ASP A 285 -7.89 18.76 25.01
C ASP A 285 -6.76 19.66 24.52
N SER A 286 -7.13 20.89 24.16
CA SER A 286 -6.19 21.95 23.89
C SER A 286 -6.81 23.33 24.11
N SER A 287 -5.96 24.36 24.07
CA SER A 287 -6.37 25.75 23.90
C SER A 287 -5.56 26.45 22.80
N SER A 288 -6.01 27.63 22.38
CA SER A 288 -5.34 28.43 21.34
C SER A 288 -4.20 29.25 21.92
N MET A 289 -3.18 29.54 21.13
CA MET A 289 -2.41 30.76 21.38
C MET A 289 -1.95 31.51 20.12
N GLY A 290 -0.98 32.41 20.23
CA GLY A 290 -0.60 33.35 19.15
C GLY A 290 -0.09 32.66 17.88
N GLY A 291 -0.82 32.85 16.79
CA GLY A 291 -0.65 32.11 15.53
C GLY A 291 -1.89 31.31 15.15
N ASP A 292 -2.76 31.00 16.12
CA ASP A 292 -4.10 30.43 15.87
C ASP A 292 -5.15 31.50 15.49
N SER A 293 -4.77 32.77 15.37
CA SER A 293 -5.70 33.83 14.96
C SER A 293 -6.31 33.54 13.59
N GLY A 294 -7.63 33.54 13.49
CA GLY A 294 -8.38 33.19 12.28
C GLY A 294 -8.63 31.69 12.08
N SER A 295 -8.00 30.82 12.88
CA SER A 295 -8.23 29.37 12.78
C SER A 295 -9.69 29.00 13.08
N PRO A 296 -10.29 28.07 12.34
CA PRO A 296 -11.69 27.67 12.54
C PRO A 296 -11.90 26.93 13.86
N VAL A 297 -13.10 27.14 14.42
CA VAL A 297 -13.66 26.32 15.49
C VAL A 297 -15.00 25.76 15.01
N PHE A 298 -15.14 24.45 15.10
CA PHE A 298 -16.32 23.70 14.71
C PHE A 298 -17.08 23.26 15.96
N TRP A 299 -18.40 23.28 15.89
CA TRP A 299 -19.31 22.84 16.94
C TRP A 299 -20.00 21.54 16.55
N TRP A 300 -20.09 20.61 17.49
CA TRP A 300 -20.81 19.35 17.30
C TRP A 300 -22.30 19.55 17.51
N ASP A 301 -23.07 19.50 16.44
CA ASP A 301 -24.52 19.45 16.51
C ASP A 301 -24.96 18.05 16.96
N LYS A 302 -25.44 17.94 18.20
CA LYS A 302 -25.92 16.67 18.77
C LYS A 302 -27.17 16.12 18.05
N THR A 303 -27.96 17.00 17.42
CA THR A 303 -29.19 16.64 16.72
C THR A 303 -28.88 16.12 15.33
N ALA A 304 -28.06 16.87 14.58
CA ALA A 304 -27.64 16.48 13.24
C ALA A 304 -26.52 15.42 13.22
N GLN A 305 -25.89 15.18 14.38
CA GLN A 305 -24.69 14.35 14.54
C GLN A 305 -23.58 14.72 13.54
N ASN A 306 -23.33 16.02 13.40
CA ASN A 306 -22.36 16.54 12.45
C ASN A 306 -21.65 17.80 12.98
N TRP A 307 -20.52 18.13 12.37
CA TRP A 307 -19.73 19.31 12.67
C TRP A 307 -20.20 20.51 11.83
N LEU A 308 -20.51 21.61 12.51
CA LEU A 308 -20.87 22.89 11.89
C LEU A 308 -19.77 23.93 12.18
N LEU A 309 -19.45 24.80 11.23
CA LEU A 309 -18.54 25.91 11.46
C LEU A 309 -19.20 26.93 12.39
N LEU A 310 -18.61 27.13 13.57
CA LEU A 310 -19.16 28.05 14.56
C LEU A 310 -18.52 29.44 14.45
N GLY A 311 -17.23 29.50 14.16
CA GLY A 311 -16.52 30.77 14.05
C GLY A 311 -15.01 30.59 13.94
N ILE A 312 -14.28 31.64 14.29
CA ILE A 312 -12.82 31.66 14.25
C ILE A 312 -12.23 32.04 15.59
N ASN A 313 -11.06 31.50 15.90
CA ASN A 313 -10.30 31.92 17.05
C ASN A 313 -9.77 33.34 16.85
N SER A 314 -10.16 34.28 17.71
CA SER A 314 -9.82 35.70 17.58
C SER A 314 -8.65 36.08 18.49
N GLN A 315 -8.74 35.76 19.79
CA GLN A 315 -7.77 36.22 20.78
C GLN A 315 -7.61 35.24 21.96
N GLY A 316 -6.57 35.46 22.77
CA GLY A 316 -6.40 34.77 24.06
C GLY A 316 -6.97 35.57 25.22
N GLY A 317 -7.54 34.89 26.21
CA GLY A 317 -8.17 35.55 27.38
C GLY A 317 -7.23 35.85 28.54
N ASN A 318 -6.06 35.21 28.61
CA ASN A 318 -5.10 35.39 29.71
C ASN A 318 -3.63 35.20 29.29
N ASN A 319 -2.73 35.54 30.22
CA ASN A 319 -1.27 35.41 30.06
C ASN A 319 -0.72 34.02 30.40
N ALA A 320 -1.59 33.04 30.71
CA ALA A 320 -1.16 31.65 30.90
C ALA A 320 -0.51 31.11 29.61
N LYS A 321 0.37 30.12 29.77
CA LYS A 321 1.12 29.48 28.66
C LYS A 321 1.07 27.96 28.69
N GLY A 322 0.38 27.38 29.67
CA GLY A 322 0.21 25.95 29.87
C GLY A 322 -1.25 25.66 30.22
N TYR A 323 -1.46 24.95 31.32
CA TYR A 323 -2.78 24.77 31.90
C TYR A 323 -3.44 26.11 32.27
N GLY A 324 -4.76 26.18 32.15
CA GLY A 324 -5.56 27.40 32.32
C GLY A 324 -5.50 28.38 31.15
N LYS A 325 -4.81 28.07 30.04
CA LYS A 325 -4.78 28.96 28.87
C LYS A 325 -6.19 29.16 28.28
N ILE A 326 -6.63 30.40 28.17
CA ILE A 326 -7.94 30.73 27.58
C ILE A 326 -7.80 31.09 26.10
N GLY A 327 -8.60 30.44 25.26
CA GLY A 327 -8.90 30.82 23.88
C GLY A 327 -10.30 31.38 23.75
N ILE A 328 -10.46 32.39 22.90
CA ILE A 328 -11.72 33.09 22.65
C ILE A 328 -12.01 33.05 21.16
N MET A 329 -13.14 32.46 20.80
CA MET A 329 -13.64 32.41 19.43
C MET A 329 -14.82 33.35 19.23
N GLN A 330 -14.84 33.99 18.05
CA GLN A 330 -15.90 34.88 17.59
C GLN A 330 -16.63 34.24 16.41
N THR A 331 -17.96 34.31 16.41
CA THR A 331 -18.78 33.71 15.33
C THR A 331 -18.86 34.56 14.06
N GLY A 332 -18.85 35.89 14.21
CA GLY A 332 -19.07 36.84 13.11
C GLY A 332 -20.50 36.88 12.52
N ASN A 333 -21.47 36.15 13.10
CA ASN A 333 -22.84 36.04 12.59
C ASN A 333 -22.91 35.67 11.09
N LEU A 334 -22.22 34.59 10.71
CA LEU A 334 -22.08 34.12 9.33
C LEU A 334 -23.43 33.86 8.61
N THR A 335 -24.48 33.46 9.33
CA THR A 335 -25.84 33.30 8.76
C THR A 335 -26.38 34.62 8.20
N GLN A 336 -26.15 35.74 8.91
CA GLN A 336 -26.57 37.05 8.42
C GLN A 336 -25.77 37.47 7.18
N VAL A 337 -24.49 37.12 7.10
CA VAL A 337 -23.66 37.37 5.91
C VAL A 337 -24.24 36.68 4.69
N LEU A 338 -24.55 35.38 4.79
CA LEU A 338 -25.15 34.61 3.68
C LEU A 338 -26.48 35.20 3.20
N ASN A 339 -27.33 35.63 4.14
CA ASN A 339 -28.60 36.29 3.81
C ASN A 339 -28.36 37.62 3.09
N ASN A 340 -27.40 38.43 3.56
CA ASN A 340 -27.07 39.73 2.97
C ASN A 340 -26.41 39.61 1.59
N THR A 341 -25.78 38.48 1.26
CA THR A 341 -25.15 38.25 -0.04
C THR A 341 -26.04 37.53 -1.04
N THR A 342 -27.23 37.06 -0.66
CA THR A 342 -28.11 36.34 -1.59
C THR A 342 -28.95 37.30 -2.44
N ALA A 343 -29.09 37.00 -3.73
CA ALA A 343 -30.09 37.56 -4.64
C ALA A 343 -30.77 36.43 -5.40
N THR A 344 -32.10 36.48 -5.52
CA THR A 344 -32.88 35.43 -6.17
C THR A 344 -33.71 36.03 -7.30
N GLN A 345 -33.66 35.38 -8.46
CA GLN A 345 -34.45 35.72 -9.63
C GLN A 345 -35.23 34.50 -10.08
N ASN A 346 -36.55 34.61 -10.11
CA ASN A 346 -37.40 33.59 -10.71
C ASN A 346 -37.35 33.74 -12.23
N VAL A 347 -37.14 32.63 -12.94
CA VAL A 347 -37.10 32.53 -14.39
C VAL A 347 -38.17 31.56 -14.88
N THR A 348 -38.66 31.78 -16.09
CA THR A 348 -39.68 30.94 -16.73
C THR A 348 -39.10 30.20 -17.94
N ASP A 349 -39.77 29.15 -18.39
CA ASP A 349 -39.38 28.42 -19.60
C ASP A 349 -39.33 29.33 -20.84
N GLY A 350 -38.34 29.11 -21.71
CA GLY A 350 -38.14 29.88 -22.95
C GLY A 350 -37.67 31.33 -22.75
N GLN A 351 -37.52 31.80 -21.51
CA GLN A 351 -37.03 33.15 -21.22
C GLN A 351 -35.56 33.30 -21.62
N THR A 352 -35.19 34.49 -22.10
CA THR A 352 -33.81 34.83 -22.45
C THR A 352 -33.27 35.90 -21.51
N ILE A 353 -32.08 35.68 -20.95
CA ILE A 353 -31.35 36.64 -20.13
C ILE A 353 -30.18 37.17 -20.95
N LYS A 354 -30.17 38.48 -21.19
CA LYS A 354 -29.01 39.20 -21.73
C LYS A 354 -28.27 39.90 -20.61
N ILE A 355 -26.95 39.98 -20.70
CA ILE A 355 -26.13 40.60 -19.66
C ILE A 355 -25.48 41.86 -20.25
N ASP A 356 -25.85 43.02 -19.73
CA ASP A 356 -25.20 44.28 -20.08
C ASP A 356 -24.12 44.62 -19.04
N THR A 357 -22.87 44.63 -19.50
CA THR A 357 -21.68 44.92 -18.70
C THR A 357 -21.06 46.28 -19.01
N SER A 358 -21.74 47.14 -19.76
CA SER A 358 -21.27 48.47 -20.18
C SER A 358 -21.16 49.48 -19.03
N LYS A 359 -21.99 49.32 -18.00
CA LYS A 359 -21.94 50.14 -16.79
C LYS A 359 -20.73 49.78 -15.92
N ASN A 360 -20.03 50.80 -15.43
CA ASN A 360 -18.86 50.58 -14.59
C ASN A 360 -19.23 49.80 -13.31
N ASN A 361 -18.54 48.68 -13.10
CA ASN A 361 -18.72 47.77 -11.95
C ASN A 361 -20.15 47.23 -11.73
N ILE A 362 -21.03 47.29 -12.72
CA ILE A 362 -22.40 46.75 -12.66
C ILE A 362 -22.59 45.73 -13.78
N ALA A 363 -23.17 44.57 -13.44
CA ALA A 363 -23.75 43.63 -14.40
C ALA A 363 -25.27 43.76 -14.34
N ASP A 364 -25.90 44.17 -15.44
CA ASP A 364 -27.36 44.26 -15.57
C ASP A 364 -27.90 43.02 -16.28
N PHE A 365 -28.58 42.17 -15.52
CA PHE A 365 -29.23 40.96 -16.03
C PHE A 365 -30.63 41.32 -16.54
N GLN A 366 -30.80 41.37 -17.85
CA GLN A 366 -32.01 41.80 -18.53
C GLN A 366 -32.83 40.60 -18.98
N LEU A 367 -34.06 40.47 -18.47
CA LEU A 367 -34.93 39.34 -18.75
C LEU A 367 -35.87 39.67 -19.92
N PHE A 368 -35.91 38.79 -20.92
CA PHE A 368 -36.73 38.92 -22.13
C PHE A 368 -37.64 37.70 -22.31
N SER A 369 -38.89 37.97 -22.68
CA SER A 369 -39.87 36.97 -23.11
C SER A 369 -40.50 37.47 -24.41
N ASP A 370 -40.63 36.59 -25.41
CA ASP A 370 -41.13 36.93 -26.76
C ASP A 370 -40.42 38.14 -27.40
N GLY A 371 -39.11 38.27 -27.15
CA GLY A 371 -38.28 39.37 -27.64
C GLY A 371 -38.47 40.71 -26.94
N GLN A 372 -39.37 40.82 -25.94
CA GLN A 372 -39.63 42.04 -25.18
C GLN A 372 -38.97 41.99 -23.80
N LYS A 373 -38.32 43.08 -23.38
CA LYS A 373 -37.70 43.22 -22.06
C LYS A 373 -38.80 43.30 -20.99
N GLN A 374 -38.80 42.35 -20.06
CA GLN A 374 -39.75 42.26 -18.96
C GLN A 374 -39.21 42.88 -17.67
N ALA A 375 -37.94 42.63 -17.37
CA ALA A 375 -37.30 43.06 -16.13
C ALA A 375 -35.79 43.24 -16.29
N SER A 376 -35.17 43.84 -15.27
CA SER A 376 -33.72 44.03 -15.13
C SER A 376 -33.32 43.82 -13.68
N LEU A 377 -32.18 43.19 -13.44
CA LEU A 377 -31.56 43.07 -12.13
C LEU A 377 -30.10 43.54 -12.21
N GLU A 378 -29.82 44.68 -11.59
CA GLU A 378 -28.46 45.23 -11.52
C GLU A 378 -27.72 44.72 -10.28
N LEU A 379 -26.56 44.10 -10.50
CA LEU A 379 -25.69 43.59 -9.45
C LEU A 379 -24.29 44.19 -9.57
N TYR A 380 -23.64 44.43 -8.43
CA TYR A 380 -22.25 44.87 -8.39
C TYR A 380 -21.32 43.72 -8.76
N LYS A 381 -20.40 43.96 -9.70
CA LYS A 381 -19.39 42.97 -10.12
C LYS A 381 -18.33 42.73 -9.04
N ARG A 382 -17.92 43.81 -8.35
CA ARG A 382 -16.95 43.83 -7.26
C ARG A 382 -17.37 44.83 -6.18
N ARG A 383 -16.76 44.71 -5.01
CA ARG A 383 -17.06 45.59 -3.87
C ARG A 383 -16.33 46.94 -3.99
N VAL A 384 -17.10 48.03 -4.03
CA VAL A 384 -16.59 49.41 -4.09
C VAL A 384 -16.46 50.01 -2.69
N MET A 385 -15.28 50.50 -2.33
CA MET A 385 -15.03 51.37 -1.18
C MET A 385 -14.91 52.81 -1.69
N GLY A 386 -15.75 53.74 -1.22
CA GLY A 386 -15.46 55.17 -1.36
C GLY A 386 -16.50 56.08 -2.00
N LEU A 387 -17.69 55.61 -2.40
CA LEU A 387 -18.72 56.50 -2.99
C LEU A 387 -20.02 56.66 -2.19
N TYR A 388 -20.13 56.13 -0.97
CA TYR A 388 -21.37 56.24 -0.19
C TYR A 388 -21.19 57.06 1.10
N HIS A 389 -21.79 58.25 1.11
CA HIS A 389 -22.01 59.08 2.30
C HIS A 389 -23.28 58.67 3.10
N SER A 390 -24.03 57.66 2.66
CA SER A 390 -25.32 57.26 3.27
C SER A 390 -25.29 56.00 4.16
N GLY A 391 -24.11 55.56 4.60
CA GLY A 391 -23.98 54.61 5.72
C GLY A 391 -24.21 53.12 5.40
N THR A 392 -24.60 52.72 4.18
CA THR A 392 -24.74 51.30 3.80
C THR A 392 -23.90 50.97 2.56
N ARG A 393 -22.94 50.05 2.68
CA ARG A 393 -22.13 49.56 1.56
C ARG A 393 -22.82 48.34 0.95
N PRO A 394 -23.22 48.35 -0.33
CA PRO A 394 -23.92 47.21 -0.91
C PRO A 394 -22.99 45.99 -1.01
N TRP A 395 -23.51 44.82 -0.61
CA TRP A 395 -22.83 43.55 -0.77
C TRP A 395 -22.83 43.13 -2.23
N VAL A 396 -21.72 42.56 -2.72
CA VAL A 396 -21.75 41.77 -3.94
C VAL A 396 -22.67 40.57 -3.70
N LYS A 397 -23.52 40.28 -4.68
CA LYS A 397 -24.54 39.24 -4.56
C LYS A 397 -24.15 37.95 -5.25
N ASP A 398 -24.64 36.85 -4.69
CA ASP A 398 -24.72 35.53 -5.32
C ASP A 398 -26.09 35.42 -5.98
N LEU A 399 -26.14 35.18 -7.30
CA LEU A 399 -27.39 35.17 -8.05
C LEU A 399 -27.94 33.74 -8.19
N TYR A 400 -29.11 33.50 -7.62
CA TYR A 400 -29.87 32.26 -7.74
C TYR A 400 -30.95 32.42 -8.82
N LEU A 401 -30.86 31.61 -9.87
CA LEU A 401 -31.85 31.51 -10.94
C LEU A 401 -32.76 30.32 -10.65
N ASN A 402 -34.01 30.61 -10.27
CA ASN A 402 -34.98 29.62 -9.83
C ASN A 402 -36.07 29.42 -10.88
N ASN A 403 -36.34 28.16 -11.25
CA ASN A 403 -37.52 27.81 -12.05
C ASN A 403 -38.35 26.78 -11.26
N SER A 404 -39.67 26.98 -11.24
CA SER A 404 -40.60 26.07 -10.56
C SER A 404 -40.92 24.79 -11.36
N GLY A 405 -40.56 24.75 -12.65
CA GLY A 405 -40.70 23.59 -13.52
C GLY A 405 -39.37 23.10 -14.14
N ASP A 406 -39.47 22.21 -15.11
CA ASP A 406 -38.31 21.64 -15.84
C ASP A 406 -37.90 22.44 -17.09
N GLY A 407 -38.56 23.58 -17.33
CA GLY A 407 -38.25 24.48 -18.42
C GLY A 407 -36.82 25.04 -18.38
N SER A 408 -36.31 25.42 -19.55
CA SER A 408 -34.93 25.89 -19.75
C SER A 408 -34.89 27.40 -20.00
N VAL A 409 -34.00 28.10 -19.31
CA VAL A 409 -33.70 29.52 -19.56
C VAL A 409 -32.48 29.66 -20.47
N THR A 410 -32.46 30.68 -21.32
CA THR A 410 -31.29 30.96 -22.18
C THR A 410 -30.48 32.12 -21.62
N LEU A 411 -29.18 31.95 -21.41
CA LEU A 411 -28.22 33.03 -21.18
C LEU A 411 -27.53 33.37 -22.50
N GLN A 412 -27.80 34.56 -23.02
CA GLN A 412 -27.27 35.05 -24.28
C GLN A 412 -26.04 35.94 -23.99
N ILE A 413 -24.88 35.49 -24.47
CA ILE A 413 -23.60 36.20 -24.37
C ILE A 413 -23.31 36.90 -25.70
N ASP A 414 -23.40 38.23 -25.70
CA ASP A 414 -23.24 39.08 -26.88
C ASP A 414 -21.92 39.87 -26.78
N GLY A 415 -20.80 39.21 -27.11
CA GLY A 415 -19.45 39.77 -26.98
C GLY A 415 -18.80 39.47 -25.62
N ASP A 416 -17.62 40.04 -25.39
CA ASP A 416 -16.87 39.84 -24.14
C ASP A 416 -17.67 40.40 -22.94
N THR A 417 -18.05 39.50 -22.04
CA THR A 417 -18.96 39.75 -20.92
C THR A 417 -18.27 39.34 -19.62
N ASP A 418 -17.93 40.33 -18.78
CA ASP A 418 -17.37 40.12 -17.44
C ASP A 418 -18.37 40.56 -16.36
N ILE A 419 -18.89 39.60 -15.60
CA ILE A 419 -19.78 39.82 -14.45
C ILE A 419 -19.04 39.86 -13.10
N GLY A 420 -17.70 39.82 -13.14
CA GLY A 420 -16.83 39.89 -11.98
C GLY A 420 -17.00 38.72 -11.03
N THR A 421 -17.17 39.03 -9.75
CA THR A 421 -17.18 38.07 -8.64
C THR A 421 -18.58 37.54 -8.30
N ILE A 422 -19.54 37.71 -9.22
CA ILE A 422 -20.90 37.19 -9.10
C ILE A 422 -20.90 35.71 -9.52
N PRO A 423 -21.17 34.76 -8.60
CA PRO A 423 -21.47 33.39 -8.98
C PRO A 423 -22.91 33.24 -9.45
N LEU A 424 -23.15 32.25 -10.31
CA LEU A 424 -24.47 31.89 -10.80
C LEU A 424 -24.88 30.53 -10.22
N TYR A 425 -25.97 30.51 -9.46
CA TYR A 425 -26.60 29.30 -8.93
C TYR A 425 -27.84 28.96 -9.78
N PHE A 426 -27.74 27.88 -10.55
CA PHE A 426 -28.80 27.38 -11.40
C PHE A 426 -29.63 26.34 -10.65
N ASN A 427 -30.78 26.78 -10.15
CA ASN A 427 -31.86 25.91 -9.67
C ASN A 427 -32.88 25.64 -10.79
N SER A 428 -32.41 25.70 -12.04
CA SER A 428 -33.18 25.51 -13.27
C SER A 428 -32.31 24.88 -14.34
N ASN A 429 -32.92 24.31 -15.38
CA ASN A 429 -32.20 24.00 -16.60
C ASN A 429 -31.82 25.32 -17.31
N ALA A 430 -30.68 25.33 -17.99
CA ALA A 430 -30.28 26.51 -18.76
C ALA A 430 -29.46 26.17 -20.00
N THR A 431 -29.46 27.07 -20.99
CA THR A 431 -28.57 27.06 -22.15
C THR A 431 -27.76 28.34 -22.19
N ILE A 432 -26.43 28.25 -22.28
CA ILE A 432 -25.53 29.38 -22.49
C ILE A 432 -25.12 29.37 -23.97
N GLN A 433 -25.35 30.48 -24.66
CA GLN A 433 -25.07 30.59 -26.09
C GLN A 433 -24.61 32.00 -26.47
N GLY A 434 -24.20 32.16 -27.72
CA GLY A 434 -23.71 33.43 -28.27
C GLY A 434 -22.24 33.35 -28.65
N GLN A 435 -21.52 34.47 -28.53
CA GLN A 435 -20.13 34.60 -28.95
C GLN A 435 -19.38 35.55 -28.01
N GLY A 436 -18.06 35.37 -27.87
CA GLY A 436 -17.21 36.18 -27.01
C GLY A 436 -16.80 35.48 -25.72
N LYS A 437 -15.93 36.12 -24.94
CA LYS A 437 -15.45 35.61 -23.66
C LYS A 437 -16.50 35.84 -22.57
N PHE A 438 -16.86 34.82 -21.80
CA PHE A 438 -17.71 34.97 -20.62
C PHE A 438 -16.90 34.73 -19.34
N ASP A 439 -16.68 35.80 -18.58
CA ASP A 439 -15.94 35.80 -17.32
C ASP A 439 -16.90 36.00 -16.13
N LEU A 440 -16.81 35.05 -15.19
CA LEU A 440 -17.64 34.98 -14.00
C LEU A 440 -16.91 34.33 -12.84
N SER A 441 -17.48 34.37 -11.64
CA SER A 441 -16.93 33.69 -10.47
C SER A 441 -16.99 32.16 -10.60
N GLY A 442 -18.14 31.63 -11.01
CA GLY A 442 -18.36 30.20 -11.21
C GLY A 442 -19.84 29.83 -11.29
N PHE A 443 -20.08 28.55 -11.52
CA PHE A 443 -21.39 27.92 -11.66
C PHE A 443 -21.65 26.98 -10.49
N SER A 444 -22.84 27.07 -9.90
CA SER A 444 -23.43 26.00 -9.11
C SER A 444 -24.67 25.49 -9.85
N VAL A 445 -24.78 24.17 -10.05
CA VAL A 445 -25.97 23.58 -10.69
C VAL A 445 -26.63 22.62 -9.71
N ALA A 446 -27.92 22.82 -9.46
CA ALA A 446 -28.69 22.01 -8.54
C ALA A 446 -28.86 20.57 -9.03
N GLU A 447 -29.07 19.65 -8.09
CA GLU A 447 -29.34 18.23 -8.39
C GLU A 447 -30.49 18.07 -9.39
N GLY A 448 -30.31 17.18 -10.36
CA GLY A 448 -31.30 16.92 -11.42
C GLY A 448 -31.43 18.01 -12.49
N LYS A 449 -30.69 19.12 -12.37
CA LYS A 449 -30.69 20.20 -13.38
C LYS A 449 -29.44 20.13 -14.27
N THR A 450 -29.58 20.63 -15.49
CA THR A 450 -28.51 20.68 -16.49
C THR A 450 -28.36 22.08 -17.07
N VAL A 451 -27.12 22.57 -17.09
CA VAL A 451 -26.72 23.77 -17.84
C VAL A 451 -25.91 23.32 -19.05
N THR A 452 -26.38 23.63 -20.27
CA THR A 452 -25.66 23.31 -21.50
C THR A 452 -25.03 24.58 -22.07
N SER A 453 -23.72 24.58 -22.31
CA SER A 453 -23.01 25.69 -22.94
C SER A 453 -22.63 25.35 -24.36
N ASN A 454 -23.19 26.09 -25.31
CA ASN A 454 -22.83 26.07 -26.73
C ASN A 454 -21.72 27.10 -27.06
N LEU A 455 -21.28 27.87 -26.06
CA LEU A 455 -20.21 28.85 -26.20
C LEU A 455 -18.84 28.15 -26.28
N THR A 456 -18.03 28.51 -27.27
CA THR A 456 -16.62 28.11 -27.33
C THR A 456 -15.86 28.75 -26.17
N LEU A 457 -15.19 27.93 -25.36
CA LEU A 457 -14.44 28.42 -24.20
C LEU A 457 -13.21 29.21 -24.67
N ALA A 458 -13.23 30.53 -24.48
CA ALA A 458 -12.19 31.43 -24.98
C ALA A 458 -10.86 31.32 -24.19
N LYS A 459 -9.77 31.77 -24.81
CA LYS A 459 -8.44 31.79 -24.20
C LYS A 459 -8.43 32.62 -22.91
N GLY A 460 -7.87 32.04 -21.84
CA GLY A 460 -7.78 32.70 -20.54
C GLY A 460 -9.11 32.75 -19.76
N SER A 461 -10.17 32.07 -20.24
CA SER A 461 -11.34 31.78 -19.41
C SER A 461 -11.01 30.70 -18.38
N ASP A 462 -11.48 30.89 -17.15
CA ASP A 462 -11.46 29.91 -16.07
C ASP A 462 -12.88 29.73 -15.55
N TRP A 463 -13.50 28.60 -15.90
CA TRP A 463 -14.86 28.24 -15.54
C TRP A 463 -14.84 27.16 -14.46
N ARG A 464 -15.53 27.43 -13.36
CA ARG A 464 -15.54 26.57 -12.17
C ARG A 464 -16.95 26.11 -11.86
N LYS A 465 -17.11 24.82 -11.60
CA LYS A 465 -18.40 24.15 -11.43
C LYS A 465 -18.48 23.42 -10.09
N VAL A 466 -19.53 23.71 -9.34
CA VAL A 466 -19.95 23.03 -8.10
C VAL A 466 -21.46 22.69 -8.13
N GLY A 467 -22.01 22.13 -7.06
CA GLY A 467 -23.39 21.62 -7.01
C GLY A 467 -23.56 20.28 -7.71
N ALA A 468 -24.53 19.49 -7.28
CA ALA A 468 -24.70 18.09 -7.70
C ALA A 468 -25.18 17.89 -9.15
N GLY A 469 -25.68 18.94 -9.81
CA GLY A 469 -26.18 18.86 -11.19
C GLY A 469 -25.10 18.87 -12.27
N THR A 470 -25.54 18.94 -13.52
CA THR A 470 -24.69 18.78 -14.70
C THR A 470 -24.37 20.11 -15.37
N LEU A 471 -23.10 20.32 -15.72
CA LEU A 471 -22.68 21.30 -16.73
C LEU A 471 -22.23 20.54 -17.97
N ARG A 472 -22.82 20.83 -19.13
CA ARG A 472 -22.46 20.23 -20.41
C ARG A 472 -21.76 21.26 -21.30
N ILE A 473 -20.62 20.91 -21.87
CA ILE A 473 -19.88 21.75 -22.83
C ILE A 473 -20.07 21.17 -24.23
N ALA A 474 -20.78 21.90 -25.09
CA ALA A 474 -21.23 21.49 -26.41
C ALA A 474 -20.98 22.59 -27.46
N GLY A 475 -19.82 23.23 -27.40
CA GLY A 475 -19.39 24.23 -28.38
C GLY A 475 -18.98 23.64 -29.72
N THR A 476 -18.84 24.50 -30.72
CA THR A 476 -18.58 24.13 -32.12
C THR A 476 -17.10 24.31 -32.53
N ALA A 477 -16.21 24.60 -31.59
CA ALA A 477 -14.78 24.75 -31.85
C ALA A 477 -13.96 24.36 -30.61
N PRO A 478 -12.67 24.01 -30.78
CA PRO A 478 -11.79 23.69 -29.65
C PRO A 478 -11.74 24.82 -28.62
N GLY A 479 -12.00 24.48 -27.36
CA GLY A 479 -11.88 25.40 -26.22
C GLY A 479 -10.43 25.64 -25.84
N GLN A 480 -10.10 26.88 -25.51
CA GLN A 480 -8.75 27.38 -25.16
C GLN A 480 -8.65 27.89 -23.71
N GLY A 481 -9.69 27.63 -22.90
CA GLY A 481 -9.74 27.99 -21.49
C GLY A 481 -9.50 26.81 -20.55
N SER A 482 -9.80 27.02 -19.27
CA SER A 482 -9.74 26.00 -18.23
C SER A 482 -11.13 25.69 -17.66
N LEU A 483 -11.38 24.42 -17.35
CA LEU A 483 -12.55 23.93 -16.65
C LEU A 483 -12.13 23.28 -15.34
N ALA A 484 -12.78 23.63 -14.24
CA ALA A 484 -12.53 23.03 -12.93
C ALA A 484 -13.83 22.59 -12.27
N VAL A 485 -13.86 21.35 -11.77
CA VAL A 485 -15.07 20.71 -11.25
C VAL A 485 -14.82 20.26 -9.81
N GLY A 486 -15.58 20.82 -8.88
CA GLY A 486 -15.62 20.36 -7.50
C GLY A 486 -16.71 19.33 -7.26
N GLU A 487 -17.87 19.48 -7.92
CA GLU A 487 -19.06 18.66 -7.65
C GLU A 487 -19.94 18.46 -8.88
N GLY A 488 -20.74 17.39 -8.84
CA GLY A 488 -21.69 17.04 -9.87
C GLY A 488 -20.97 16.54 -11.12
N THR A 489 -21.60 16.71 -12.28
CA THR A 489 -21.09 16.18 -13.54
C THR A 489 -20.71 17.29 -14.51
N LEU A 490 -19.54 17.16 -15.13
CA LEU A 490 -19.12 17.91 -16.31
C LEU A 490 -19.16 16.96 -17.51
N GLU A 491 -20.08 17.19 -18.44
CA GLU A 491 -20.20 16.43 -19.67
C GLU A 491 -19.45 17.16 -20.80
N LEU A 492 -18.54 16.46 -21.46
CA LEU A 492 -17.75 17.01 -22.56
C LEU A 492 -18.26 16.44 -23.89
N GLU A 493 -18.96 17.30 -24.64
CA GLU A 493 -19.62 17.02 -25.94
C GLU A 493 -19.20 18.06 -27.00
N ASN A 494 -17.98 18.57 -26.91
CA ASN A 494 -17.49 19.67 -27.75
C ASN A 494 -17.00 19.18 -29.11
N GLN A 495 -17.06 20.03 -30.14
CA GLN A 495 -16.35 19.77 -31.40
C GLN A 495 -14.84 20.03 -31.21
N GLY A 496 -14.07 18.96 -31.05
CA GLY A 496 -12.66 19.01 -30.66
C GLY A 496 -12.49 19.02 -29.14
N THR A 497 -11.37 19.54 -28.64
CA THR A 497 -11.11 19.62 -27.19
C THR A 497 -12.08 20.59 -26.53
N ALA A 498 -12.61 20.25 -25.35
CA ALA A 498 -13.52 21.13 -24.62
C ALA A 498 -12.80 22.29 -23.92
N ALA A 499 -11.55 22.08 -23.53
CA ALA A 499 -10.71 23.03 -22.83
C ALA A 499 -9.22 22.67 -22.99
N ASP A 500 -8.33 23.64 -22.78
CA ASP A 500 -6.89 23.42 -22.69
C ASP A 500 -6.51 22.66 -21.41
N LYS A 501 -7.31 22.82 -20.36
CA LYS A 501 -7.09 22.20 -19.04
C LYS A 501 -8.41 21.83 -18.36
N VAL A 502 -8.48 20.60 -17.84
CA VAL A 502 -9.62 20.12 -17.04
C VAL A 502 -9.12 19.64 -15.68
N MET A 503 -9.75 20.11 -14.61
CA MET A 503 -9.42 19.77 -13.22
C MET A 503 -10.60 19.18 -12.46
N LEU A 504 -10.32 18.20 -11.62
CA LEU A 504 -11.26 17.65 -10.65
C LEU A 504 -10.72 17.79 -9.24
N ALA A 505 -11.61 18.07 -8.29
CA ALA A 505 -11.28 18.03 -6.87
C ALA A 505 -12.47 17.62 -5.98
N THR A 506 -12.17 17.43 -4.70
CA THR A 506 -13.08 17.09 -3.60
C THR A 506 -13.65 15.66 -3.63
N GLY A 507 -13.38 14.88 -4.69
CA GLY A 507 -13.88 13.51 -4.85
C GLY A 507 -15.36 13.42 -5.23
N ARG A 508 -16.05 14.56 -5.37
CA ARG A 508 -17.50 14.64 -5.66
C ARG A 508 -17.81 15.04 -7.10
N GLY A 509 -16.81 15.46 -7.86
CA GLY A 509 -16.93 15.77 -9.28
C GLY A 509 -16.76 14.54 -10.17
N THR A 510 -17.50 14.50 -11.27
CA THR A 510 -17.31 13.57 -12.39
C THR A 510 -17.11 14.35 -13.68
N VAL A 511 -16.09 14.01 -14.46
CA VAL A 511 -15.94 14.43 -15.86
C VAL A 511 -16.31 13.24 -16.74
N LYS A 512 -17.30 13.42 -17.61
CA LYS A 512 -17.80 12.37 -18.50
C LYS A 512 -17.56 12.73 -19.96
N LEU A 513 -16.95 11.82 -20.70
CA LEU A 513 -16.70 12.00 -22.13
C LEU A 513 -17.92 11.56 -22.94
N ILE A 514 -18.65 12.52 -23.52
CA ILE A 514 -19.79 12.20 -24.39
C ILE A 514 -19.30 11.87 -25.79
N THR A 515 -18.39 12.70 -26.31
CA THR A 515 -17.71 12.51 -27.60
C THR A 515 -16.22 12.22 -27.40
N PRO A 516 -15.51 11.65 -28.39
CA PRO A 516 -14.05 11.44 -28.31
C PRO A 516 -13.26 12.76 -28.39
N ASN A 517 -11.96 12.70 -28.11
CA ASN A 517 -10.98 13.80 -28.29
C ASN A 517 -11.28 15.10 -27.52
N GLN A 518 -11.92 14.99 -26.35
CA GLN A 518 -12.34 16.16 -25.55
C GLN A 518 -11.23 16.75 -24.68
N LEU A 519 -10.22 15.96 -24.34
CA LEU A 519 -9.14 16.36 -23.43
C LEU A 519 -7.91 16.73 -24.25
N ASN A 520 -7.38 17.93 -23.99
CA ASN A 520 -6.12 18.36 -24.60
C ASN A 520 -4.97 17.44 -24.15
N ASN A 521 -4.19 16.94 -25.11
CA ASN A 521 -3.11 15.95 -24.90
C ASN A 521 -3.50 14.71 -24.08
N ASN A 522 -4.79 14.35 -24.02
CA ASN A 522 -5.32 13.32 -23.12
C ASN A 522 -4.88 13.54 -21.66
N GLN A 523 -4.92 14.78 -21.18
CA GLN A 523 -4.53 15.12 -19.82
C GLN A 523 -5.73 15.63 -19.01
N ILE A 524 -5.74 15.24 -17.74
CA ILE A 524 -6.67 15.73 -16.73
C ILE A 524 -5.92 15.82 -15.40
N TYR A 525 -6.31 16.77 -14.55
CA TYR A 525 -5.62 17.05 -13.30
C TYR A 525 -6.54 16.71 -12.12
N PHE A 526 -6.27 15.59 -11.47
CA PHE A 526 -6.93 15.22 -10.22
C PHE A 526 -6.24 15.96 -9.07
N GLY A 527 -6.85 17.05 -8.65
CA GLY A 527 -6.41 17.80 -7.48
C GLY A 527 -6.65 17.02 -6.18
N VAL A 528 -6.72 17.80 -5.12
CA VAL A 528 -7.27 17.44 -3.82
C VAL A 528 -8.44 16.46 -3.89
N ARG A 529 -8.34 15.27 -3.27
CA ARG A 529 -9.34 14.20 -3.26
C ARG A 529 -9.81 13.74 -4.64
N GLY A 530 -9.11 14.15 -5.70
CA GLY A 530 -9.45 13.88 -7.10
C GLY A 530 -10.95 14.00 -7.41
N GLY A 531 -11.48 12.94 -7.98
CA GLY A 531 -12.80 12.86 -8.60
C GLY A 531 -12.77 11.75 -9.65
N LYS A 532 -13.85 11.64 -10.43
CA LYS A 532 -13.99 10.57 -11.43
C LYS A 532 -13.86 11.10 -12.86
N LEU A 533 -13.03 10.45 -13.68
CA LEU A 533 -13.09 10.52 -15.14
C LEU A 533 -13.85 9.28 -15.64
N ASP A 534 -15.04 9.48 -16.20
CA ASP A 534 -15.80 8.45 -16.91
C ASP A 534 -15.50 8.52 -18.41
N LEU A 535 -14.83 7.49 -18.91
CA LEU A 535 -14.47 7.33 -20.31
C LEU A 535 -15.67 7.03 -21.20
N ASN A 536 -16.76 6.49 -20.63
CA ASN A 536 -18.04 6.30 -21.29
C ASN A 536 -17.95 5.64 -22.69
N GLY A 537 -17.12 4.60 -22.82
CA GLY A 537 -16.90 3.86 -24.07
C GLY A 537 -15.78 4.39 -24.97
N HIS A 538 -15.17 5.52 -24.64
CA HIS A 538 -14.03 6.07 -25.39
C HIS A 538 -12.70 5.54 -24.85
N SER A 539 -11.72 5.32 -25.73
CA SER A 539 -10.37 4.85 -25.34
C SER A 539 -9.38 6.01 -25.37
N LEU A 540 -8.43 6.04 -24.42
CA LEU A 540 -7.45 7.12 -24.30
C LEU A 540 -6.05 6.58 -24.01
N SER A 541 -5.04 7.33 -24.46
CA SER A 541 -3.63 7.07 -24.16
C SER A 541 -3.01 8.24 -23.40
N PHE A 542 -2.44 7.95 -22.22
CA PHE A 542 -1.87 8.93 -21.30
C PHE A 542 -0.35 8.75 -21.17
N ASN A 543 0.39 9.84 -21.35
CA ASN A 543 1.82 9.89 -21.10
C ASN A 543 2.18 10.09 -19.61
N ASP A 544 1.25 10.63 -18.83
CA ASP A 544 1.35 10.78 -17.38
C ASP A 544 -0.05 10.93 -16.78
N ILE A 545 -0.21 10.58 -15.50
CA ILE A 545 -1.48 10.74 -14.78
C ILE A 545 -1.27 11.77 -13.67
N TYR A 546 -1.76 12.99 -13.89
CA TYR A 546 -1.64 14.07 -12.91
C TYR A 546 -2.65 13.89 -11.78
N HIS A 547 -2.16 13.51 -10.59
CA HIS A 547 -2.98 13.32 -9.41
C HIS A 547 -2.23 13.68 -8.13
N LEU A 548 -2.95 14.12 -7.08
CA LEU A 548 -2.35 14.42 -5.78
C LEU A 548 -2.49 13.27 -4.77
N ASP A 549 -3.59 12.52 -4.84
CA ASP A 549 -3.94 11.49 -3.87
C ASP A 549 -4.82 10.38 -4.48
N ARG A 550 -5.29 9.49 -3.62
CA ARG A 550 -6.06 8.28 -3.98
C ARG A 550 -7.46 8.57 -4.54
N GLY A 551 -7.95 9.80 -4.44
CA GLY A 551 -9.27 10.16 -4.94
C GLY A 551 -9.35 10.28 -6.46
N ALA A 552 -8.24 10.15 -7.18
CA ALA A 552 -8.23 10.05 -8.63
C ALA A 552 -8.85 8.71 -9.09
N ASN A 553 -9.98 8.75 -9.80
CA ASN A 553 -10.66 7.56 -10.31
C ASN A 553 -10.81 7.68 -11.83
N ILE A 554 -10.32 6.69 -12.57
CA ILE A 554 -10.53 6.57 -14.01
C ILE A 554 -11.40 5.34 -14.24
N SER A 555 -12.53 5.53 -14.91
CA SER A 555 -13.55 4.49 -15.02
C SER A 555 -14.18 4.45 -16.40
N ASN A 556 -14.81 3.33 -16.73
CA ASN A 556 -15.81 3.28 -17.78
C ASN A 556 -17.11 2.71 -17.22
N GLU A 557 -18.13 3.56 -17.12
CA GLU A 557 -19.46 3.17 -16.65
C GLU A 557 -20.39 2.73 -17.81
N ASN A 558 -19.90 2.77 -19.06
CA ASN A 558 -20.64 2.25 -20.20
C ASN A 558 -20.52 0.72 -20.27
N HIS A 559 -21.59 0.02 -19.87
CA HIS A 559 -21.66 -1.44 -19.91
C HIS A 559 -21.85 -2.04 -21.31
N THR A 560 -22.16 -1.21 -22.32
CA THR A 560 -22.35 -1.68 -23.71
C THR A 560 -21.09 -1.55 -24.56
N GLN A 561 -20.30 -0.50 -24.32
CA GLN A 561 -19.08 -0.21 -25.05
C GLN A 561 -17.91 -0.17 -24.08
N LYS A 562 -16.97 -1.10 -24.28
CA LYS A 562 -15.75 -1.20 -23.51
C LYS A 562 -14.76 -0.09 -23.91
N SER A 563 -14.07 0.47 -22.92
CA SER A 563 -12.95 1.40 -23.11
C SER A 563 -11.60 0.71 -22.92
N THR A 564 -10.56 1.24 -23.55
CA THR A 564 -9.16 0.91 -23.24
C THR A 564 -8.43 2.16 -22.74
N PHE A 565 -7.78 2.05 -21.59
CA PHE A 565 -6.84 3.05 -21.08
C PHE A 565 -5.40 2.56 -21.31
N THR A 566 -4.62 3.31 -22.08
CA THR A 566 -3.21 3.01 -22.35
C THR A 566 -2.30 3.97 -21.60
N PHE A 567 -1.34 3.43 -20.84
CA PHE A 567 -0.32 4.20 -20.13
C PHE A 567 1.05 3.98 -20.77
N THR A 568 1.74 5.06 -21.13
CA THR A 568 2.97 5.04 -21.93
C THR A 568 4.19 5.64 -21.21
N ALA A 569 4.07 6.01 -19.93
CA ALA A 569 5.13 6.72 -19.22
C ALA A 569 6.39 5.87 -19.02
N ASP A 570 7.54 6.50 -19.27
CA ASP A 570 8.86 5.97 -18.95
C ASP A 570 9.32 6.36 -17.53
N GLY A 571 10.34 5.63 -17.03
CA GLY A 571 10.86 5.78 -15.67
C GLY A 571 9.90 5.23 -14.61
N GLU A 572 10.09 5.64 -13.35
CA GLU A 572 9.25 5.21 -12.23
C GLU A 572 8.03 6.12 -12.08
N ARG A 573 6.83 5.54 -11.96
CA ARG A 573 5.56 6.24 -11.72
C ARG A 573 4.72 5.52 -10.69
N ASN A 574 4.02 6.27 -9.85
CA ASN A 574 3.12 5.75 -8.82
C ASN A 574 1.73 6.33 -9.03
N TYR A 575 0.76 5.47 -9.32
CA TYR A 575 -0.63 5.86 -9.37
C TYR A 575 -1.33 5.46 -8.07
N LEU A 576 -1.71 6.47 -7.28
CA LEU A 576 -2.41 6.31 -6.01
C LEU A 576 -3.92 6.06 -6.21
N GLY A 577 -4.43 6.44 -7.38
CA GLY A 577 -5.85 6.36 -7.73
C GLY A 577 -6.32 4.94 -8.09
N SER A 578 -7.50 4.87 -8.70
CA SER A 578 -8.18 3.62 -9.02
C SER A 578 -8.66 3.55 -10.47
N PHE A 579 -8.66 2.33 -11.02
CA PHE A 579 -9.28 1.99 -12.30
C PHE A 579 -10.52 1.14 -12.11
N ASN A 580 -11.66 1.49 -12.73
CA ASN A 580 -12.94 0.80 -12.47
C ASN A 580 -13.83 0.57 -13.71
N GLY A 581 -14.69 -0.44 -13.63
CA GLY A 581 -15.78 -0.68 -14.59
C GLY A 581 -15.37 -1.45 -15.85
N ASN A 582 -16.12 -1.27 -16.94
CA ASN A 582 -15.96 -1.98 -18.21
C ASN A 582 -14.73 -1.49 -19.00
N LEU A 583 -13.54 -1.74 -18.45
CA LEU A 583 -12.29 -1.10 -18.83
C LEU A 583 -11.19 -2.15 -19.05
N ASP A 584 -10.47 -2.05 -20.17
CA ASP A 584 -9.16 -2.70 -20.36
C ASP A 584 -8.05 -1.70 -20.03
N LEU A 585 -6.96 -2.17 -19.41
CA LEU A 585 -5.75 -1.41 -19.13
C LEU A 585 -4.58 -1.94 -19.95
N GLN A 586 -3.79 -1.03 -20.54
CA GLN A 586 -2.56 -1.38 -21.24
C GLN A 586 -1.39 -0.58 -20.69
N TYR A 587 -0.28 -1.24 -20.37
CA TYR A 587 0.99 -0.58 -20.05
C TYR A 587 1.98 -0.82 -21.18
N LYS A 588 2.38 0.27 -21.85
CA LYS A 588 3.22 0.28 -23.05
C LYS A 588 4.26 1.40 -22.98
N PRO A 589 5.22 1.33 -22.04
CA PRO A 589 6.35 2.26 -22.00
C PRO A 589 7.25 2.10 -23.24
N SER A 590 8.13 3.08 -23.50
CA SER A 590 9.14 2.96 -24.55
C SER A 590 10.39 2.24 -24.06
N GLN A 591 10.65 2.23 -22.75
CA GLN A 591 11.82 1.63 -22.13
C GLN A 591 11.48 0.36 -21.32
N PRO A 592 12.28 -0.72 -21.44
CA PRO A 592 12.09 -1.94 -20.63
C PRO A 592 12.38 -1.74 -19.13
N THR A 593 13.04 -0.64 -18.76
CA THR A 593 13.33 -0.27 -17.37
C THR A 593 12.21 0.55 -16.72
N ALA A 594 11.17 0.91 -17.46
CA ALA A 594 10.05 1.68 -16.93
C ALA A 594 9.25 0.85 -15.90
N LEU A 595 8.78 1.55 -14.87
CA LEU A 595 8.17 0.95 -13.69
C LEU A 595 6.90 1.73 -13.31
N TRP A 596 5.77 1.04 -13.28
CA TRP A 596 4.49 1.59 -12.86
C TRP A 596 3.96 0.90 -11.62
N HIS A 597 3.86 1.64 -10.52
CA HIS A 597 3.23 1.18 -9.29
C HIS A 597 1.74 1.54 -9.26
N LEU A 598 0.89 0.53 -9.11
CA LEU A 598 -0.54 0.66 -8.83
C LEU A 598 -0.74 0.56 -7.31
N ARG A 599 -1.11 1.69 -6.70
CA ARG A 599 -1.23 1.85 -5.24
C ARG A 599 -2.63 2.25 -4.77
N GLY A 600 -3.65 2.10 -5.61
CA GLY A 600 -5.04 2.25 -5.20
C GLY A 600 -5.88 1.02 -5.55
N ASP A 601 -7.06 0.94 -4.96
CA ASP A 601 -7.97 -0.18 -5.12
C ASP A 601 -8.64 -0.12 -6.49
N SER A 602 -8.31 -1.04 -7.37
CA SER A 602 -8.82 -1.05 -8.75
C SER A 602 -9.62 -2.32 -9.03
N ARG A 603 -10.75 -2.18 -9.70
CA ARG A 603 -11.60 -3.29 -10.14
C ARG A 603 -12.08 -3.06 -11.56
N ILE A 604 -11.35 -3.65 -12.52
CA ILE A 604 -11.73 -3.63 -13.92
C ILE A 604 -12.44 -4.94 -14.30
N GLU A 605 -13.48 -4.83 -15.11
CA GLU A 605 -14.18 -5.99 -15.70
C GLU A 605 -13.41 -6.55 -16.92
N GLY A 606 -12.47 -5.77 -17.46
CA GLY A 606 -11.62 -6.12 -18.58
C GLY A 606 -10.26 -6.66 -18.18
N ASN A 607 -9.29 -6.50 -19.09
CA ASN A 607 -7.98 -7.13 -19.00
C ASN A 607 -6.89 -6.10 -18.67
N LEU A 608 -5.82 -6.52 -17.99
CA LEU A 608 -4.56 -5.78 -17.90
C LEU A 608 -3.54 -6.40 -18.87
N HIS A 609 -3.02 -5.61 -19.80
CA HIS A 609 -1.96 -6.03 -20.74
C HIS A 609 -0.67 -5.27 -20.49
N ILE A 610 0.37 -5.98 -20.06
CA ILE A 610 1.71 -5.45 -19.80
C ILE A 610 2.59 -5.80 -21.00
N GLN A 611 2.79 -4.84 -21.90
CA GLN A 611 3.53 -5.07 -23.15
C GLN A 611 5.04 -4.97 -22.95
N GLN A 612 5.49 -4.15 -22.01
CA GLN A 612 6.90 -3.94 -21.70
C GLN A 612 7.04 -3.34 -20.30
N GLY A 613 8.24 -3.43 -19.72
CA GLY A 613 8.55 -2.86 -18.42
C GLY A 613 7.94 -3.64 -17.27
N ARG A 614 7.73 -2.95 -16.16
CA ARG A 614 7.28 -3.56 -14.90
C ARG A 614 6.04 -2.87 -14.35
N VAL A 615 5.03 -3.64 -13.98
CA VAL A 615 3.87 -3.17 -13.21
C VAL A 615 3.91 -3.78 -11.81
N ASN A 616 3.87 -2.95 -10.77
CA ASN A 616 3.84 -3.38 -9.38
C ASN A 616 2.50 -3.02 -8.73
N VAL A 617 1.75 -3.99 -8.24
CA VAL A 617 0.65 -3.72 -7.31
C VAL A 617 1.23 -3.67 -5.90
N ALA A 618 1.15 -2.50 -5.25
CA ALA A 618 1.83 -2.27 -3.98
C ALA A 618 0.93 -1.52 -3.00
N ALA A 619 1.04 -1.80 -1.70
CA ALA A 619 0.41 -1.01 -0.66
C ALA A 619 0.88 0.46 -0.69
N ASP A 620 0.05 1.35 -0.14
CA ASP A 620 0.42 2.76 0.03
C ASP A 620 0.87 3.01 1.47
N ARG A 621 1.93 3.79 1.64
CA ARG A 621 2.40 4.15 2.98
C ARG A 621 1.47 5.22 3.56
N LEU A 622 1.05 5.03 4.81
CA LEU A 622 0.32 6.08 5.53
C LEU A 622 1.28 7.23 5.85
N ILE A 623 1.01 8.42 5.29
CA ILE A 623 1.76 9.65 5.61
C ILE A 623 0.87 10.56 6.44
N TYR A 624 1.35 10.91 7.63
CA TYR A 624 0.60 11.73 8.57
C TYR A 624 0.61 13.22 8.23
N THR A 625 1.71 13.74 7.69
CA THR A 625 1.83 15.10 7.19
C THR A 625 3.09 15.24 6.33
N THR A 626 3.01 16.05 5.27
CA THR A 626 4.20 16.56 4.56
C THR A 626 4.57 17.92 5.18
N ILE A 627 5.81 18.08 5.69
CA ILE A 627 6.20 19.34 6.36
C ILE A 627 6.56 20.40 5.33
N LEU A 628 5.87 21.54 5.34
CA LEU A 628 6.26 22.72 4.57
C LEU A 628 6.94 23.77 5.47
N LYS A 629 8.26 23.73 5.61
CA LYS A 629 9.05 24.81 6.24
C LYS A 629 9.22 25.97 5.25
N ASN A 630 8.55 27.10 5.47
CA ASN A 630 8.60 28.27 4.56
C ASN A 630 8.20 27.94 3.10
N GLY A 631 7.28 26.99 2.89
CA GLY A 631 6.96 26.47 1.56
C GLY A 631 7.95 25.43 1.01
N TYR A 632 8.90 24.96 1.83
CA TYR A 632 9.87 23.93 1.47
C TYR A 632 9.65 22.65 2.27
N ASP A 633 9.70 21.51 1.59
CA ASP A 633 9.71 20.21 2.24
C ASP A 633 10.88 20.06 3.21
N MET A 634 10.57 19.80 4.48
CA MET A 634 11.44 18.94 5.26
C MET A 634 10.86 17.53 5.17
N LEU A 635 11.60 16.60 4.58
CA LEU A 635 11.42 15.17 4.82
C LEU A 635 11.74 14.90 6.30
N MET A 636 10.83 15.28 7.19
CA MET A 636 10.67 14.63 8.47
C MET A 636 9.19 14.29 8.53
N SER A 637 8.83 13.08 8.11
CA SER A 637 7.56 12.52 8.55
C SER A 637 7.64 12.47 10.08
N LEU A 638 6.83 13.28 10.78
CA LEU A 638 6.54 12.99 12.19
C LEU A 638 5.76 11.68 12.19
N GLY A 639 6.50 10.57 12.31
CA GLY A 639 6.02 9.22 12.01
C GLY A 639 7.05 8.28 11.36
N ASP A 640 8.26 8.75 11.02
CA ASP A 640 9.33 7.86 10.51
C ASP A 640 9.82 6.83 11.56
N ALA A 641 9.32 6.90 12.79
CA ALA A 641 9.56 5.91 13.84
C ALA A 641 8.65 4.66 13.72
N ASP A 642 7.53 4.76 12.98
CA ASP A 642 6.60 3.64 12.80
C ASP A 642 6.52 3.24 11.32
N ASN A 643 7.61 2.64 10.82
CA ASN A 643 7.72 2.03 9.47
C ASN A 643 6.69 0.90 9.19
N ARG A 644 5.69 0.76 10.06
CA ARG A 644 4.81 -0.41 10.19
C ARG A 644 3.39 -0.14 9.67
N GLU A 645 2.95 1.11 9.50
CA GLU A 645 1.58 1.40 9.04
C GLU A 645 1.49 1.58 7.52
N TRP A 646 0.84 0.61 6.86
CA TRP A 646 0.59 0.58 5.42
C TRP A 646 -0.91 0.50 5.18
N ARG A 647 -1.40 1.13 4.12
CA ARG A 647 -2.77 0.90 3.63
C ARG A 647 -2.74 -0.22 2.60
N PRO A 648 -3.38 -1.38 2.87
CA PRO A 648 -3.48 -2.46 1.91
C PRO A 648 -4.17 -2.01 0.63
N ASN A 649 -3.84 -2.66 -0.48
CA ASN A 649 -4.40 -2.36 -1.79
C ASN A 649 -4.80 -3.63 -2.54
N SER A 650 -5.84 -3.52 -3.36
CA SER A 650 -6.30 -4.60 -4.22
C SER A 650 -6.34 -4.21 -5.69
N PHE A 651 -5.96 -5.13 -6.57
CA PHE A 651 -6.11 -4.99 -8.01
C PHE A 651 -6.85 -6.21 -8.56
N GLN A 652 -8.02 -5.97 -9.13
CA GLN A 652 -8.85 -6.99 -9.77
C GLN A 652 -8.97 -6.72 -11.26
N ALA A 653 -8.73 -7.76 -12.07
CA ALA A 653 -8.98 -7.79 -13.51
C ALA A 653 -9.61 -9.13 -13.92
N LYS A 654 -10.12 -9.23 -15.14
CA LYS A 654 -10.52 -10.50 -15.73
C LYS A 654 -9.29 -11.35 -16.05
N THR A 655 -8.42 -10.85 -16.92
CA THR A 655 -7.13 -11.48 -17.22
C THR A 655 -5.98 -10.48 -17.07
N ILE A 656 -4.79 -11.00 -16.82
CA ILE A 656 -3.55 -10.23 -16.89
C ILE A 656 -2.63 -10.92 -17.90
N THR A 657 -2.12 -10.18 -18.89
CA THR A 657 -1.23 -10.70 -19.92
C THR A 657 0.11 -9.99 -19.85
N LEU A 658 1.20 -10.76 -19.79
CA LEU A 658 2.57 -10.28 -19.83
C LEU A 658 3.19 -10.70 -21.16
N ASP A 659 3.63 -9.71 -21.94
CA ASP A 659 4.41 -9.95 -23.15
C ASP A 659 5.85 -10.36 -22.78
N ASN A 660 6.64 -10.71 -23.80
CA ASN A 660 7.97 -11.27 -23.59
C ASN A 660 8.90 -10.30 -22.85
N GLY A 661 9.43 -10.72 -21.70
CA GLY A 661 10.29 -9.89 -20.86
C GLY A 661 9.57 -8.91 -19.92
N ALA A 662 8.24 -8.84 -19.95
CA ALA A 662 7.46 -8.01 -19.03
C ALA A 662 7.44 -8.60 -17.61
N ILE A 663 7.25 -7.72 -16.61
CA ILE A 663 7.28 -8.09 -15.19
C ILE A 663 5.99 -7.62 -14.47
N LEU A 664 5.38 -8.52 -13.70
CA LEU A 664 4.32 -8.21 -12.73
C LEU A 664 4.88 -8.40 -11.31
N GLY A 665 4.82 -7.36 -10.49
CA GLY A 665 5.18 -7.41 -9.08
C GLY A 665 3.99 -7.26 -8.14
N ILE A 666 4.03 -7.95 -7.01
CA ILE A 666 3.06 -7.86 -5.92
C ILE A 666 3.83 -7.53 -4.63
N GLY A 667 3.64 -6.33 -4.13
CA GLY A 667 4.28 -5.84 -2.90
C GLY A 667 3.57 -6.34 -1.63
N ARG A 668 4.12 -5.98 -0.46
CA ARG A 668 3.47 -6.25 0.84
C ARG A 668 2.05 -5.68 0.90
N ALA A 669 1.18 -6.33 1.67
CA ALA A 669 -0.22 -5.93 1.87
C ALA A 669 -0.99 -5.66 0.55
N ALA A 670 -0.54 -6.23 -0.57
CA ALA A 670 -1.16 -6.10 -1.87
C ALA A 670 -1.86 -7.40 -2.24
N THR A 671 -3.05 -7.27 -2.83
CA THR A 671 -3.85 -8.39 -3.31
C THR A 671 -4.09 -8.26 -4.81
N VAL A 672 -3.74 -9.30 -5.58
CA VAL A 672 -4.04 -9.36 -7.02
C VAL A 672 -5.06 -10.47 -7.27
N ILE A 673 -6.13 -10.15 -7.99
CA ILE A 673 -7.20 -11.09 -8.34
C ILE A 673 -7.40 -11.07 -9.85
N ALA A 674 -7.29 -12.23 -10.48
CA ALA A 674 -7.61 -12.44 -11.88
C ALA A 674 -8.16 -13.86 -12.12
N GLU A 675 -8.89 -14.07 -13.22
CA GLU A 675 -9.24 -15.43 -13.64
C GLU A 675 -8.00 -16.18 -14.13
N THR A 676 -7.17 -15.50 -14.92
CA THR A 676 -5.93 -16.06 -15.49
C THR A 676 -4.87 -14.99 -15.68
N ILE A 677 -3.61 -15.33 -15.36
CA ILE A 677 -2.42 -14.57 -15.72
C ILE A 677 -1.64 -15.35 -16.78
N THR A 678 -1.40 -14.73 -17.94
CA THR A 678 -0.72 -15.36 -19.08
C THR A 678 0.67 -14.76 -19.27
N PHE A 679 1.68 -15.62 -19.44
CA PHE A 679 3.08 -15.25 -19.62
C PHE A 679 3.57 -15.70 -21.00
N ALA A 680 4.02 -14.76 -21.82
CA ALA A 680 4.43 -15.02 -23.20
C ALA A 680 5.84 -15.63 -23.34
N GLY A 681 6.70 -15.53 -22.31
CA GLY A 681 8.09 -16.02 -22.33
C GLY A 681 9.08 -15.00 -21.78
N ASN A 682 10.16 -15.44 -21.12
CA ASN A 682 11.10 -14.57 -20.39
C ASN A 682 10.42 -13.60 -19.41
N SER A 683 9.15 -13.82 -19.06
CA SER A 683 8.34 -12.92 -18.23
C SER A 683 8.57 -13.29 -16.76
N GLN A 684 8.34 -12.33 -15.86
CA GLN A 684 8.56 -12.55 -14.43
C GLN A 684 7.35 -12.16 -13.59
N LEU A 685 7.02 -13.00 -12.62
CA LEU A 685 6.14 -12.69 -11.50
C LEU A 685 6.99 -12.53 -10.25
N GLU A 686 6.96 -11.36 -9.63
CA GLU A 686 7.68 -11.10 -8.38
C GLU A 686 6.69 -10.88 -7.23
N ILE A 687 6.83 -11.57 -6.10
CA ILE A 687 5.94 -11.42 -4.94
C ILE A 687 6.75 -11.08 -3.68
N ALA A 688 6.14 -10.25 -2.84
CA ALA A 688 6.73 -9.69 -1.63
C ALA A 688 7.93 -8.76 -1.94
N VAL A 689 7.82 -8.01 -3.04
CA VAL A 689 8.78 -6.98 -3.44
C VAL A 689 8.84 -5.92 -2.34
N GLN A 690 10.00 -5.78 -1.69
CA GLN A 690 10.29 -4.64 -0.84
C GLN A 690 10.67 -3.46 -1.75
N ASP A 691 10.04 -2.29 -1.59
CA ASP A 691 10.44 -1.09 -2.33
C ASP A 691 11.92 -0.82 -2.06
N ASN A 692 12.77 -1.00 -3.08
CA ASN A 692 14.24 -1.03 -3.04
C ASN A 692 14.93 0.27 -2.53
N LYS A 693 14.19 1.24 -1.96
CA LYS A 693 14.72 2.52 -1.48
C LYS A 693 14.89 2.65 0.04
N ARG A 694 14.55 1.65 0.86
CA ARG A 694 14.86 1.67 2.31
C ARG A 694 15.29 0.29 2.81
N HIS A 695 16.60 0.05 2.71
CA HIS A 695 17.29 -1.15 3.14
C HIS A 695 17.37 -1.32 4.68
N ASN A 696 17.33 -2.58 5.11
CA ASN A 696 18.16 -3.21 6.15
C ASN A 696 17.99 -2.89 7.65
N ALA A 697 17.15 -1.95 8.10
CA ALA A 697 17.00 -1.71 9.55
C ALA A 697 15.83 -2.49 10.22
N ASP A 698 14.81 -2.88 9.46
CA ASP A 698 13.53 -3.30 10.05
C ASP A 698 13.47 -4.78 10.47
N ALA A 699 14.36 -5.65 9.98
CA ALA A 699 14.33 -7.07 10.34
C ALA A 699 15.11 -7.40 11.64
N ALA A 700 15.98 -6.51 12.11
CA ALA A 700 16.86 -6.78 13.26
C ALA A 700 16.27 -6.37 14.62
N ASN A 701 15.23 -5.52 14.63
CA ASN A 701 14.70 -4.88 15.84
C ASN A 701 13.23 -5.22 16.16
N ILE A 702 12.66 -6.27 15.55
CA ILE A 702 11.34 -6.78 15.95
C ILE A 702 11.49 -7.59 17.24
N LYS A 703 11.57 -6.89 18.37
CA LYS A 703 11.34 -7.44 19.71
C LYS A 703 10.35 -6.54 20.42
N GLY A 704 9.09 -6.94 20.48
CA GLY A 704 8.07 -6.25 21.27
C GLY A 704 6.66 -6.68 20.91
N ASP A 705 6.01 -7.36 21.85
CA ASP A 705 4.61 -7.81 21.83
C ASP A 705 3.61 -6.64 21.88
N LYS A 706 3.59 -5.78 20.86
CA LYS A 706 2.47 -4.87 20.65
C LYS A 706 1.72 -5.33 19.42
N PHE A 707 0.53 -5.88 19.67
CA PHE A 707 -0.48 -6.36 18.71
C PHE A 707 -0.43 -5.59 17.37
N LEU A 708 0.25 -6.19 16.40
CA LEU A 708 -0.01 -6.01 14.98
C LEU A 708 -0.78 -7.26 14.57
N ASP A 709 -1.91 -7.09 13.88
CA ASP A 709 -2.54 -8.22 13.22
C ASP A 709 -1.53 -8.77 12.20
N PRO A 710 -1.01 -10.01 12.36
CA PRO A 710 0.01 -10.57 11.47
C PRO A 710 -0.47 -10.65 10.02
N THR A 711 -1.79 -10.60 9.77
CA THR A 711 -2.38 -10.74 8.44
C THR A 711 -2.38 -9.44 7.62
N PHE A 712 -2.18 -8.27 8.24
CA PHE A 712 -2.36 -6.98 7.56
C PHE A 712 -1.24 -6.65 6.56
N HIS A 713 -0.15 -7.42 6.57
CA HIS A 713 1.03 -7.17 5.73
C HIS A 713 1.29 -8.22 4.65
N ASP A 714 0.45 -9.25 4.60
CA ASP A 714 0.66 -10.43 3.76
C ASP A 714 0.25 -10.15 2.29
N PRO A 715 1.12 -10.41 1.31
CA PRO A 715 0.74 -10.35 -0.10
C PRO A 715 -0.12 -11.56 -0.47
N SER A 716 -1.10 -11.33 -1.35
CA SER A 716 -1.92 -12.42 -1.89
C SER A 716 -2.13 -12.32 -3.40
N LEU A 717 -2.15 -13.48 -4.04
CA LEU A 717 -2.45 -13.63 -5.46
C LEU A 717 -3.54 -14.68 -5.61
N LYS A 718 -4.60 -14.37 -6.36
CA LYS A 718 -5.65 -15.31 -6.74
C LYS A 718 -5.82 -15.30 -8.26
N ALA A 719 -5.23 -16.28 -8.94
CA ALA A 719 -5.36 -16.48 -10.38
C ALA A 719 -4.83 -17.85 -10.83
N ASN A 720 -5.36 -18.37 -11.94
CA ASN A 720 -4.67 -19.44 -12.67
C ASN A 720 -3.48 -18.86 -13.44
N LEU A 721 -2.32 -19.50 -13.40
CA LEU A 721 -1.10 -19.04 -14.06
C LEU A 721 -0.82 -19.89 -15.31
N GLN A 722 -0.71 -19.26 -16.47
CA GLN A 722 -0.55 -19.89 -17.78
C GLN A 722 0.77 -19.44 -18.43
N PHE A 723 1.74 -20.34 -18.53
CA PHE A 723 3.07 -20.09 -19.09
C PHE A 723 3.16 -20.64 -20.52
N ASN A 724 3.15 -19.76 -21.52
CA ASN A 724 3.10 -20.13 -22.93
C ASN A 724 4.47 -20.08 -23.65
N GLY A 725 5.54 -19.70 -22.95
CA GLY A 725 6.90 -19.61 -23.49
C GLY A 725 7.96 -20.08 -22.48
N ASP A 726 9.23 -20.07 -22.88
CA ASP A 726 10.34 -20.53 -22.06
C ASP A 726 10.87 -19.44 -21.10
N ASN A 727 11.71 -19.84 -20.14
CA ASN A 727 12.43 -18.96 -19.21
C ASN A 727 11.54 -18.04 -18.35
N ASN A 728 10.26 -18.35 -18.19
CA ASN A 728 9.39 -17.64 -17.25
C ASN A 728 9.84 -17.90 -15.80
N GLN A 729 9.70 -16.89 -14.94
CA GLN A 729 10.13 -16.98 -13.53
C GLN A 729 9.06 -16.49 -12.56
N ILE A 730 8.99 -17.15 -11.40
CA ILE A 730 8.27 -16.67 -10.22
C ILE A 730 9.29 -16.49 -9.11
N ASN A 731 9.49 -15.25 -8.65
CA ASN A 731 10.44 -14.91 -7.60
C ASN A 731 9.68 -14.41 -6.36
N ILE A 732 9.80 -15.11 -5.23
CA ILE A 732 9.04 -14.82 -4.00
C ILE A 732 10.03 -14.55 -2.87
N THR A 733 9.97 -13.37 -2.25
CA THR A 733 10.86 -13.04 -1.12
C THR A 733 10.06 -12.75 0.15
N THR A 734 9.87 -13.75 1.02
CA THR A 734 9.00 -13.61 2.20
C THR A 734 9.84 -13.43 3.48
N PRO A 735 9.79 -12.25 4.15
CA PRO A 735 10.53 -12.03 5.41
C PRO A 735 9.97 -12.83 6.59
N ASP A 736 10.73 -12.88 7.68
CA ASP A 736 10.29 -13.53 8.93
C ASP A 736 8.98 -12.93 9.45
N GLY A 737 8.04 -13.78 9.88
CA GLY A 737 6.71 -13.38 10.33
C GLY A 737 5.67 -13.07 9.23
N PHE A 738 6.04 -13.12 7.95
CA PHE A 738 5.11 -12.88 6.84
C PHE A 738 4.65 -14.19 6.19
N THR A 739 3.43 -14.19 5.67
CA THR A 739 2.88 -15.27 4.83
C THR A 739 2.53 -14.75 3.44
N THR A 740 3.12 -15.33 2.39
CA THR A 740 2.69 -15.09 1.01
C THR A 740 1.66 -16.14 0.61
N THR A 741 0.49 -15.75 0.12
CA THR A 741 -0.53 -16.70 -0.37
C THR A 741 -0.73 -16.62 -1.88
N ILE A 742 -0.66 -17.76 -2.57
CA ILE A 742 -1.02 -17.90 -3.99
C ILE A 742 -2.20 -18.88 -4.08
N GLU A 743 -3.30 -18.49 -4.71
CA GLU A 743 -4.49 -19.31 -4.93
C GLU A 743 -4.76 -19.47 -6.43
N GLY A 744 -4.79 -20.71 -6.91
CA GLY A 744 -5.03 -21.05 -8.31
C GLY A 744 -4.05 -22.09 -8.86
N GLY A 745 -4.39 -22.66 -10.02
CA GLY A 745 -3.56 -23.66 -10.70
C GLY A 745 -2.43 -23.05 -11.53
N MET A 746 -1.41 -23.84 -11.85
CA MET A 746 -0.31 -23.42 -12.74
C MET A 746 -0.18 -24.39 -13.93
N HIS A 747 -0.02 -23.85 -15.13
CA HIS A 747 0.11 -24.61 -16.39
C HIS A 747 1.30 -24.13 -17.21
N GLY A 748 2.16 -25.06 -17.63
CA GLY A 748 3.34 -24.77 -18.48
C GLY A 748 4.66 -24.90 -17.74
N ALA A 749 5.69 -24.19 -18.22
CA ALA A 749 7.04 -24.22 -17.65
C ALA A 749 7.45 -22.85 -17.08
N ALA A 750 7.91 -22.84 -15.82
CA ALA A 750 8.47 -21.67 -15.15
C ALA A 750 9.47 -22.09 -14.08
N ALA A 751 10.47 -21.27 -13.76
CA ALA A 751 11.32 -21.46 -12.59
C ALA A 751 10.72 -20.73 -11.38
N ILE A 752 10.57 -21.40 -10.24
CA ILE A 752 10.05 -20.79 -9.01
C ILE A 752 11.18 -20.67 -8.01
N ASN A 753 11.51 -19.46 -7.60
CA ASN A 753 12.55 -19.19 -6.61
C ASN A 753 11.91 -18.53 -5.40
N THR A 754 12.06 -19.12 -4.22
CA THR A 754 11.60 -18.54 -2.96
C THR A 754 12.80 -18.25 -2.05
N ALA A 755 12.77 -17.11 -1.37
CA ALA A 755 13.81 -16.69 -0.44
C ALA A 755 13.24 -16.04 0.84
N GLY A 756 13.96 -16.18 1.95
CA GLY A 756 13.66 -15.52 3.23
C GLY A 756 12.86 -16.39 4.20
N LYS A 757 12.91 -16.02 5.49
CA LYS A 757 12.45 -16.82 6.66
C LYS A 757 10.93 -16.95 6.84
N GLY A 758 10.15 -16.31 5.98
CA GLY A 758 8.69 -16.38 6.06
C GLY A 758 8.11 -17.67 5.46
N ARG A 759 6.78 -17.68 5.32
CA ARG A 759 6.03 -18.82 4.79
C ARG A 759 5.40 -18.49 3.44
N VAL A 760 5.50 -19.40 2.47
CA VAL A 760 4.78 -19.33 1.21
C VAL A 760 3.71 -20.42 1.21
N ILE A 761 2.44 -20.03 1.06
CA ILE A 761 1.31 -20.95 0.95
C ILE A 761 0.78 -20.90 -0.48
N TRP A 762 0.84 -22.04 -1.17
CA TRP A 762 0.17 -22.22 -2.45
C TRP A 762 -1.09 -23.07 -2.27
N LYS A 763 -2.25 -22.44 -2.40
CA LYS A 763 -3.57 -23.07 -2.40
C LYS A 763 -3.97 -23.43 -3.82
N ASN A 764 -3.70 -24.67 -4.22
CA ASN A 764 -4.10 -25.14 -5.53
C ASN A 764 -5.57 -25.60 -5.55
N SER A 765 -6.41 -24.86 -6.27
CA SER A 765 -7.84 -25.16 -6.45
C SER A 765 -8.19 -25.74 -7.83
N SER A 766 -7.23 -25.84 -8.74
CA SER A 766 -7.43 -26.27 -10.14
C SER A 766 -6.39 -27.34 -10.54
N PRO A 767 -6.63 -28.20 -11.54
CA PRO A 767 -5.58 -29.12 -12.03
C PRO A 767 -4.32 -28.34 -12.39
N THR A 768 -3.15 -28.79 -11.93
CA THR A 768 -1.87 -28.10 -12.17
C THR A 768 -0.94 -29.04 -12.94
N VAL A 769 -0.38 -28.55 -14.05
CA VAL A 769 0.65 -29.24 -14.84
C VAL A 769 1.84 -28.32 -14.94
N LEU A 770 2.84 -28.53 -14.08
CA LEU A 770 3.94 -27.59 -13.92
C LEU A 770 5.28 -28.30 -14.13
N GLN A 771 5.92 -28.02 -15.27
CA GLN A 771 7.26 -28.50 -15.58
C GLN A 771 8.27 -27.47 -15.09
N THR A 772 8.58 -27.50 -13.79
CA THR A 772 9.31 -26.43 -13.11
C THR A 772 10.54 -26.91 -12.36
N LYS A 773 11.44 -25.99 -12.09
CA LYS A 773 12.43 -26.05 -11.02
C LYS A 773 11.97 -25.14 -9.89
N ILE A 774 11.65 -25.71 -8.71
CA ILE A 774 11.50 -24.93 -7.48
C ILE A 774 12.82 -24.90 -6.71
N THR A 775 13.27 -23.70 -6.38
CA THR A 775 14.42 -23.44 -5.52
C THR A 775 13.94 -22.65 -4.30
N ALA A 776 13.95 -23.25 -3.11
CA ALA A 776 13.62 -22.54 -1.87
C ALA A 776 14.88 -22.33 -1.02
N LYS A 777 15.12 -21.09 -0.59
CA LYS A 777 16.25 -20.70 0.25
C LYS A 777 15.76 -20.06 1.54
N ASP A 778 15.99 -20.73 2.67
CA ASP A 778 15.59 -20.27 4.01
C ASP A 778 14.07 -20.03 4.17
N THR A 779 13.22 -20.56 3.29
CA THR A 779 11.76 -20.31 3.24
C THR A 779 10.96 -21.57 3.52
N ALA A 780 9.90 -21.46 4.33
CA ALA A 780 8.93 -22.53 4.50
C ALA A 780 7.92 -22.55 3.34
N LEU A 781 7.90 -23.61 2.55
CA LEU A 781 6.94 -23.78 1.45
C LEU A 781 5.83 -24.76 1.85
N GLN A 782 4.59 -24.28 1.83
CA GLN A 782 3.38 -25.06 2.05
C GLN A 782 2.56 -25.12 0.76
N ILE A 783 2.18 -26.32 0.33
CA ILE A 783 1.29 -26.54 -0.81
C ILE A 783 0.02 -27.24 -0.31
N ASP A 784 -1.09 -26.51 -0.34
CA ASP A 784 -2.43 -26.99 -0.01
C ASP A 784 -3.17 -27.29 -1.31
N ASN A 785 -3.33 -28.56 -1.67
CA ASN A 785 -3.85 -28.92 -3.00
C ASN A 785 -5.19 -29.63 -2.90
N ARG A 786 -6.19 -29.16 -3.65
CA ARG A 786 -7.49 -29.84 -3.81
C ARG A 786 -7.64 -30.55 -5.16
N ALA A 787 -6.61 -30.55 -6.01
CA ALA A 787 -6.58 -31.10 -7.38
C ALA A 787 -5.33 -31.98 -7.64
N SER A 788 -5.05 -32.36 -8.90
CA SER A 788 -3.83 -33.12 -9.26
C SER A 788 -2.62 -32.17 -9.43
N LEU A 789 -1.44 -32.60 -8.98
CA LEU A 789 -0.17 -31.84 -9.03
C LEU A 789 0.98 -32.69 -9.60
N ASP A 790 1.68 -32.22 -10.63
CA ASP A 790 2.96 -32.78 -11.11
C ASP A 790 4.07 -31.74 -10.87
N LEU A 791 5.09 -32.08 -10.08
CA LEU A 791 6.11 -31.15 -9.60
C LEU A 791 7.53 -31.74 -9.69
N SER A 792 8.48 -30.97 -10.20
CA SER A 792 9.91 -31.32 -10.22
C SER A 792 10.73 -30.37 -9.32
N LEU A 793 11.58 -30.94 -8.47
CA LEU A 793 12.37 -30.26 -7.43
C LEU A 793 13.86 -30.58 -7.63
N SER A 794 14.72 -29.56 -7.74
CA SER A 794 16.13 -29.76 -8.14
C SER A 794 17.18 -29.32 -7.11
N SER A 795 16.80 -28.89 -5.91
CA SER A 795 17.75 -28.41 -4.89
C SER A 795 17.27 -28.68 -3.46
N ASN A 796 18.21 -28.82 -2.54
CA ASN A 796 17.97 -29.03 -1.11
C ASN A 796 17.14 -27.87 -0.53
N THR A 797 15.88 -28.13 -0.22
CA THR A 797 14.99 -27.18 0.45
C THR A 797 14.79 -27.61 1.89
N ASP A 798 15.01 -26.70 2.83
CA ASP A 798 14.64 -26.89 4.23
C ASP A 798 13.11 -26.77 4.35
N ASN A 799 12.42 -27.92 4.40
CA ASN A 799 11.00 -28.09 4.76
C ASN A 799 9.95 -27.71 3.70
N ILE A 800 9.51 -28.70 2.90
CA ILE A 800 8.28 -28.63 2.08
C ILE A 800 7.14 -29.32 2.86
N VAL A 801 6.02 -28.64 3.01
CA VAL A 801 4.79 -29.19 3.62
C VAL A 801 3.73 -29.38 2.54
N LEU A 802 3.21 -30.60 2.39
CA LEU A 802 2.18 -30.98 1.43
C LEU A 802 0.92 -31.42 2.17
N ASN A 803 -0.14 -30.61 2.18
CA ASN A 803 -1.38 -30.95 2.88
C ASN A 803 -2.50 -31.34 1.92
N ASN A 804 -3.32 -32.34 2.31
CA ASN A 804 -4.62 -32.69 1.71
C ASN A 804 -4.62 -33.11 0.21
N GLN A 805 -3.56 -33.73 -0.30
CA GLN A 805 -3.39 -33.94 -1.74
C GLN A 805 -4.20 -35.15 -2.27
N LYS A 806 -5.08 -34.93 -3.27
CA LYS A 806 -5.78 -36.03 -3.96
C LYS A 806 -4.81 -36.93 -4.77
N GLN A 807 -3.81 -36.33 -5.45
CA GLN A 807 -2.72 -37.03 -6.15
C GLN A 807 -1.57 -36.06 -6.49
N ALA A 808 -0.33 -36.37 -6.10
CA ALA A 808 0.88 -35.62 -6.44
C ALA A 808 1.95 -36.54 -7.08
N THR A 809 2.61 -36.07 -8.14
CA THR A 809 3.84 -36.68 -8.69
C THR A 809 4.99 -35.75 -8.36
N LEU A 810 6.03 -36.27 -7.71
CA LEU A 810 7.19 -35.50 -7.26
C LEU A 810 8.48 -36.09 -7.86
N ARG A 811 9.23 -35.27 -8.61
CA ARG A 811 10.56 -35.64 -9.14
C ARG A 811 11.63 -34.93 -8.33
N PHE A 812 12.50 -35.66 -7.61
CA PHE A 812 13.49 -35.07 -6.69
C PHE A 812 14.94 -35.16 -7.19
N ALA A 813 15.79 -34.24 -6.73
CA ALA A 813 17.25 -34.38 -6.65
C ALA A 813 17.76 -33.84 -5.29
N PRO A 814 18.93 -34.28 -4.78
CA PRO A 814 19.18 -35.48 -3.98
C PRO A 814 18.69 -35.44 -2.51
N SER A 815 18.14 -34.35 -1.94
CA SER A 815 17.57 -34.41 -0.57
C SER A 815 16.57 -33.29 -0.28
N ALA A 816 15.31 -33.63 0.00
CA ALA A 816 14.29 -32.71 0.50
C ALA A 816 13.50 -33.34 1.65
N THR A 817 13.16 -32.54 2.67
CA THR A 817 12.27 -32.93 3.78
C THR A 817 10.81 -32.65 3.40
N VAL A 818 9.96 -33.68 3.35
CA VAL A 818 8.54 -33.57 3.00
C VAL A 818 7.66 -34.03 4.16
N LEU A 819 6.68 -33.20 4.55
CA LEU A 819 5.61 -33.57 5.48
C LEU A 819 4.30 -33.68 4.71
N GLY A 820 3.55 -34.78 4.85
CA GLY A 820 2.22 -34.86 4.24
C GLY A 820 1.24 -35.79 4.92
N GLU A 821 0.02 -35.30 5.12
CA GLU A 821 -1.14 -36.08 5.56
C GLU A 821 -2.06 -36.35 4.35
N ASN A 822 -2.52 -37.60 4.19
CA ASN A 822 -3.47 -38.04 3.15
C ASN A 822 -3.06 -37.67 1.71
N THR A 823 -1.82 -37.98 1.31
CA THR A 823 -1.20 -37.50 0.06
C THR A 823 -0.61 -38.66 -0.76
N LYS A 824 -1.09 -38.91 -2.00
CA LYS A 824 -0.43 -39.87 -2.91
C LYS A 824 0.80 -39.24 -3.57
N ILE A 825 1.97 -39.85 -3.44
CA ILE A 825 3.26 -39.37 -4.00
C ILE A 825 3.77 -40.37 -5.05
N ASN A 826 3.90 -39.97 -6.30
CA ASN A 826 4.57 -40.78 -7.32
C ASN A 826 6.04 -40.33 -7.45
N LEU A 827 6.99 -41.27 -7.41
CA LEU A 827 8.42 -41.03 -7.57
C LEU A 827 8.92 -41.60 -8.91
N ASP A 828 9.67 -40.80 -9.66
CA ASP A 828 10.32 -41.24 -10.91
C ASP A 828 11.76 -41.74 -10.65
N ASN A 829 12.34 -42.47 -11.62
CA ASN A 829 13.71 -42.98 -11.58
C ASN A 829 14.73 -41.90 -11.18
N GLY A 830 15.61 -42.21 -10.23
CA GLY A 830 16.67 -41.33 -9.74
C GLY A 830 16.26 -40.34 -8.63
N SER A 831 14.98 -40.31 -8.23
CA SER A 831 14.50 -39.45 -7.15
C SER A 831 15.10 -39.85 -5.79
N GLN A 832 15.52 -38.89 -4.95
CA GLN A 832 15.88 -39.13 -3.55
C GLN A 832 14.97 -38.31 -2.61
N LEU A 833 14.28 -38.99 -1.69
CA LEU A 833 13.33 -38.40 -0.74
C LEU A 833 13.80 -38.66 0.70
N THR A 834 13.88 -37.63 1.54
CA THR A 834 14.27 -37.78 2.96
C THR A 834 13.13 -37.33 3.87
N PHE A 835 12.76 -38.12 4.87
CA PHE A 835 11.81 -37.71 5.91
C PHE A 835 12.56 -37.42 7.20
N ALA A 836 12.56 -36.15 7.62
CA ALA A 836 13.17 -35.69 8.87
C ALA A 836 12.10 -35.08 9.78
N GLY A 837 12.07 -35.50 11.04
CA GLY A 837 11.14 -35.02 12.05
C GLY A 837 11.33 -33.56 12.43
N MET A 838 10.23 -32.84 12.70
CA MET A 838 10.30 -31.52 13.33
C MET A 838 10.42 -31.66 14.85
N ARG A 839 11.42 -31.03 15.45
CA ARG A 839 11.37 -30.67 16.87
C ARG A 839 10.58 -29.37 17.02
N GLN A 840 9.28 -29.45 17.25
CA GLN A 840 8.53 -28.33 17.84
C GLN A 840 8.22 -28.64 19.30
N ASN A 841 8.75 -27.79 20.20
CA ASN A 841 8.33 -27.62 21.59
C ASN A 841 8.04 -28.91 22.39
N ALA A 842 9.09 -29.68 22.70
CA ALA A 842 9.17 -30.67 23.79
C ALA A 842 8.07 -31.77 23.86
N VAL A 843 7.18 -31.88 22.88
CA VAL A 843 6.16 -32.94 22.76
C VAL A 843 6.24 -33.48 21.34
N GLN A 844 6.84 -34.67 21.18
CA GLN A 844 6.78 -35.44 19.94
C GLN A 844 5.32 -35.83 19.69
N HIS A 845 4.66 -35.17 18.73
CA HIS A 845 3.44 -35.70 18.14
C HIS A 845 3.85 -36.76 17.10
N ALA A 846 3.28 -37.95 17.19
CA ALA A 846 3.41 -38.97 16.14
C ALA A 846 2.81 -38.40 14.84
N VAL A 847 3.65 -38.00 13.90
CA VAL A 847 3.21 -37.57 12.56
C VAL A 847 2.92 -38.86 11.77
N ALA A 848 1.65 -39.25 11.71
CA ALA A 848 1.21 -40.35 10.86
C ALA A 848 1.22 -39.89 9.38
N ILE A 849 2.28 -40.22 8.64
CA ILE A 849 2.39 -39.92 7.21
C ILE A 849 1.55 -40.93 6.41
N ASN A 850 0.25 -40.66 6.22
CA ASN A 850 -0.58 -41.42 5.27
C ASN A 850 -0.25 -41.01 3.82
N ALA A 851 0.80 -41.58 3.23
CA ALA A 851 1.15 -41.36 1.83
C ALA A 851 1.17 -42.65 1.01
N ASP A 852 0.38 -42.71 -0.07
CA ASP A 852 0.43 -43.79 -1.07
C ASP A 852 1.63 -43.53 -2.01
N ILE A 853 2.71 -44.31 -1.91
CA ILE A 853 3.89 -44.17 -2.78
C ILE A 853 3.80 -45.13 -3.98
N THR A 854 4.01 -44.64 -5.20
CA THR A 854 4.15 -45.50 -6.40
C THR A 854 5.38 -45.11 -7.22
N THR A 855 6.13 -46.11 -7.70
CA THR A 855 7.36 -45.94 -8.49
C THR A 855 7.10 -46.29 -9.95
N LEU A 856 7.52 -45.45 -10.89
CA LEU A 856 7.43 -45.74 -12.33
C LEU A 856 8.75 -46.36 -12.85
N ASN A 857 8.76 -47.68 -13.07
CA ASN A 857 9.96 -48.39 -13.52
C ASN A 857 10.10 -48.35 -15.06
N ASN A 858 11.28 -47.88 -15.53
CA ASN A 858 11.69 -47.85 -16.94
C ASN A 858 13.20 -48.22 -17.09
N ASN A 859 13.69 -49.21 -16.32
CA ASN A 859 15.06 -49.78 -16.42
C ASN A 859 16.24 -48.79 -16.21
N SER A 860 16.03 -47.69 -15.47
CA SER A 860 17.09 -46.74 -15.09
C SER A 860 17.03 -46.45 -13.58
N VAL A 861 18.16 -46.15 -12.94
CA VAL A 861 18.39 -45.88 -11.49
C VAL A 861 17.13 -45.77 -10.62
N LEU A 862 16.96 -46.71 -9.68
CA LEU A 862 15.81 -46.76 -8.77
C LEU A 862 15.75 -45.55 -7.82
N PRO A 863 14.57 -45.01 -7.48
CA PRO A 863 14.42 -43.97 -6.46
C PRO A 863 14.90 -44.43 -5.07
N THR A 864 15.38 -43.51 -4.23
CA THR A 864 15.88 -43.76 -2.87
C THR A 864 15.03 -43.01 -1.83
N ILE A 865 14.56 -43.69 -0.78
CA ILE A 865 13.81 -43.09 0.34
C ILE A 865 14.68 -43.19 1.60
N THR A 866 14.91 -42.09 2.32
CA THR A 866 15.68 -42.04 3.57
C THR A 866 14.77 -41.63 4.74
N LEU A 867 14.77 -42.39 5.84
CA LEU A 867 14.01 -42.06 7.06
C LEU A 867 14.95 -41.73 8.21
N SER A 868 14.67 -40.67 8.96
CA SER A 868 15.52 -40.22 10.07
C SER A 868 14.78 -39.85 11.37
N ASP A 869 13.53 -40.30 11.58
CA ASP A 869 12.73 -39.99 12.79
C ASP A 869 11.96 -41.20 13.36
N GLU A 870 11.56 -41.09 14.63
CA GLU A 870 10.79 -42.05 15.41
C GLU A 870 9.28 -41.95 15.08
N ASN A 871 8.57 -43.09 14.94
CA ASN A 871 7.12 -43.20 14.78
C ASN A 871 6.48 -42.77 13.42
N THR A 872 7.17 -42.92 12.29
CA THR A 872 6.55 -42.74 10.97
C THR A 872 5.87 -44.03 10.46
N THR A 873 4.58 -43.98 10.15
CA THR A 873 3.80 -45.10 9.58
C THR A 873 3.66 -44.91 8.06
N PHE A 874 3.90 -45.95 7.23
CA PHE A 874 3.77 -45.88 5.76
C PHE A 874 2.76 -46.90 5.22
N HIS A 875 1.93 -46.49 4.25
CA HIS A 875 0.95 -47.35 3.57
C HIS A 875 1.38 -47.57 2.11
N PHE A 876 1.66 -48.82 1.72
CA PHE A 876 2.03 -49.15 0.34
C PHE A 876 0.87 -49.89 -0.34
N LYS A 877 0.43 -49.40 -1.51
CA LYS A 877 -0.68 -50.00 -2.28
C LYS A 877 -0.25 -50.90 -3.44
N GLN A 878 1.04 -50.99 -3.75
CA GLN A 878 1.53 -51.79 -4.88
C GLN A 878 2.19 -53.09 -4.40
N PRO A 879 2.02 -54.21 -5.14
CA PRO A 879 2.69 -55.48 -4.86
C PRO A 879 4.23 -55.41 -4.84
N GLN A 880 4.84 -54.51 -5.61
CA GLN A 880 6.30 -54.42 -5.81
C GLN A 880 6.76 -52.98 -5.56
N LEU A 881 7.85 -52.79 -4.81
CA LEU A 881 8.55 -51.51 -4.68
C LEU A 881 9.85 -51.55 -5.48
N ASP A 882 9.90 -50.79 -6.58
CA ASP A 882 11.11 -50.55 -7.35
C ASP A 882 11.85 -49.32 -6.77
N SER A 883 12.28 -49.38 -5.50
CA SER A 883 13.04 -48.30 -4.83
C SER A 883 14.06 -48.82 -3.81
N ASN A 884 15.15 -48.07 -3.58
CA ASN A 884 16.05 -48.25 -2.43
C ASN A 884 15.45 -47.59 -1.18
N LEU A 885 15.39 -48.29 -0.04
CA LEU A 885 14.98 -47.72 1.26
C LEU A 885 16.18 -47.71 2.24
N ILE A 886 16.48 -46.54 2.80
CA ILE A 886 17.61 -46.28 3.71
C ILE A 886 17.07 -45.75 5.05
N LEU A 887 17.55 -46.27 6.17
CA LEU A 887 17.17 -45.83 7.52
C LEU A 887 18.42 -45.23 8.18
N GLN A 888 18.43 -43.92 8.47
CA GLN A 888 19.58 -43.21 9.06
C GLN A 888 19.28 -42.75 10.50
N ASN A 889 20.25 -42.92 11.39
CA ASN A 889 20.10 -42.64 12.82
C ASN A 889 20.34 -41.16 13.14
N GLY A 890 19.51 -40.58 14.02
CA GLY A 890 19.85 -39.38 14.79
C GLY A 890 20.81 -39.76 15.93
N ALA A 891 21.71 -38.86 16.32
CA ALA A 891 22.73 -39.16 17.33
C ALA A 891 22.12 -39.59 18.69
N LEU A 892 22.69 -40.67 19.27
CA LEU A 892 22.54 -41.18 20.65
C LEU A 892 21.17 -41.79 21.03
N GLY A 893 21.06 -43.12 20.89
CA GLY A 893 20.31 -43.98 21.81
C GLY A 893 18.78 -44.06 21.68
N LEU A 894 18.20 -43.66 20.54
CA LEU A 894 16.74 -43.62 20.36
C LEU A 894 16.24 -44.68 19.35
N HIS A 895 14.99 -45.11 19.50
CA HIS A 895 14.43 -46.32 18.87
C HIS A 895 13.58 -46.01 17.63
N ASN A 896 13.99 -46.48 16.45
CA ASN A 896 13.22 -46.34 15.21
C ASN A 896 12.22 -47.50 15.05
N ALA A 897 10.98 -47.22 14.65
CA ALA A 897 9.95 -48.23 14.30
C ALA A 897 9.40 -47.97 12.89
N LEU A 898 9.43 -48.99 12.03
CA LEU A 898 8.82 -49.00 10.70
C LEU A 898 7.50 -49.78 10.78
N THR A 899 6.38 -49.19 10.33
CA THR A 899 5.08 -49.86 10.20
C THR A 899 4.66 -49.95 8.73
N ILE A 900 4.40 -51.15 8.23
CA ILE A 900 3.91 -51.43 6.88
C ILE A 900 2.47 -51.94 6.96
N SER A 901 1.55 -51.25 6.29
CA SER A 901 0.12 -51.59 6.22
C SER A 901 -0.33 -51.76 4.76
N GLY A 902 -1.12 -52.80 4.48
CA GLY A 902 -1.68 -53.10 3.15
C GLY A 902 -2.97 -53.92 3.21
N ASP A 903 -3.72 -53.97 2.11
CA ASP A 903 -4.82 -54.93 1.92
C ASP A 903 -4.23 -56.24 1.37
N PHE A 904 -4.06 -57.23 2.24
CA PHE A 904 -3.45 -58.52 1.90
C PHE A 904 -4.47 -59.53 1.33
N SER A 905 -5.69 -59.09 1.00
CA SER A 905 -6.78 -59.97 0.54
C SER A 905 -6.57 -60.57 -0.86
N THR A 906 -5.63 -60.06 -1.67
CA THR A 906 -5.44 -60.50 -3.07
C THR A 906 -4.00 -60.92 -3.39
N ASN A 907 -3.52 -62.02 -2.82
CA ASN A 907 -2.35 -62.81 -3.25
C ASN A 907 -1.25 -62.16 -4.14
N PRO A 908 -0.53 -61.08 -3.71
CA PRO A 908 0.59 -60.53 -4.49
C PRO A 908 1.94 -61.04 -3.98
N GLU A 909 2.90 -61.29 -4.88
CA GLU A 909 4.32 -61.47 -4.52
C GLU A 909 4.96 -60.10 -4.20
N TYR A 910 5.37 -59.91 -2.94
CA TYR A 910 6.08 -58.70 -2.50
C TYR A 910 7.60 -58.88 -2.57
N ALA A 911 8.28 -58.18 -3.49
CA ALA A 911 9.74 -58.12 -3.55
C ALA A 911 10.23 -56.69 -3.28
N LEU A 912 11.26 -56.57 -2.42
CA LEU A 912 12.04 -55.34 -2.21
C LEU A 912 13.36 -55.48 -2.97
N SER A 913 13.71 -54.49 -3.80
CA SER A 913 14.92 -54.55 -4.63
C SER A 913 16.22 -54.36 -3.82
N LYS A 914 16.23 -53.49 -2.77
CA LYS A 914 17.35 -53.35 -1.82
C LYS A 914 16.93 -52.60 -0.53
N LEU A 915 17.17 -53.20 0.63
CA LEU A 915 16.90 -52.61 1.96
C LEU A 915 18.20 -52.44 2.76
N VAL A 916 18.54 -51.24 3.24
CA VAL A 916 19.77 -51.00 4.02
C VAL A 916 19.43 -50.59 5.45
N PHE A 917 19.87 -51.40 6.41
CA PHE A 917 19.67 -51.19 7.84
C PHE A 917 20.89 -50.50 8.48
N GLY A 918 20.68 -49.33 9.10
CA GLY A 918 21.58 -48.80 10.12
C GLY A 918 20.97 -49.03 11.50
N HIS A 919 21.67 -49.79 12.37
CA HIS A 919 21.36 -50.06 13.79
C HIS A 919 19.88 -49.88 14.21
N ILE A 920 19.06 -50.93 14.07
CA ILE A 920 17.63 -50.94 14.46
C ILE A 920 17.41 -51.93 15.58
N ASN A 921 16.56 -51.57 16.56
CA ASN A 921 16.19 -52.45 17.67
C ASN A 921 14.76 -53.04 17.56
N GLN A 922 13.83 -52.49 16.75
CA GLN A 922 12.46 -53.02 16.54
C GLN A 922 11.82 -52.64 15.18
N ALA A 923 11.11 -53.57 14.53
CA ALA A 923 10.25 -53.31 13.36
C ALA A 923 8.85 -53.96 13.56
N GLN A 924 7.77 -53.26 13.21
CA GLN A 924 6.39 -53.70 13.47
C GLN A 924 5.55 -53.80 12.19
N LEU A 925 4.70 -54.81 12.08
CA LEU A 925 3.72 -54.96 11.00
C LEU A 925 2.30 -54.82 11.57
N LYS A 926 1.48 -53.90 11.02
CA LYS A 926 0.11 -53.64 11.48
C LYS A 926 -0.91 -53.76 10.33
N PRO A 927 -1.91 -54.64 10.42
CA PRO A 927 -2.98 -54.74 9.41
C PRO A 927 -3.98 -53.59 9.51
N VAL A 928 -4.58 -53.20 8.37
CA VAL A 928 -5.46 -52.01 8.30
C VAL A 928 -6.92 -52.32 8.70
N ASN A 929 -7.35 -53.59 8.61
CA ASN A 929 -8.73 -54.00 8.92
C ASN A 929 -8.73 -55.29 9.75
N GLY A 930 -9.08 -55.22 11.03
CA GLY A 930 -9.01 -56.31 12.02
C GLY A 930 -9.89 -57.54 11.74
N THR A 931 -9.56 -58.32 10.72
CA THR A 931 -10.21 -59.60 10.37
C THR A 931 -9.14 -60.69 10.25
N GLU A 932 -9.49 -61.95 10.49
CA GLU A 932 -8.55 -63.09 10.41
C GLU A 932 -7.83 -63.18 9.04
N TYR A 933 -6.52 -63.48 9.06
CA TYR A 933 -5.71 -63.64 7.85
C TYR A 933 -4.88 -64.92 7.88
N GLU A 934 -4.87 -65.65 6.76
CA GLU A 934 -3.96 -66.75 6.44
C GLU A 934 -2.77 -66.18 5.65
N LEU A 935 -1.53 -66.41 6.12
CA LEU A 935 -0.33 -65.78 5.57
C LEU A 935 0.54 -66.85 4.87
N THR A 936 0.21 -67.18 3.62
CA THR A 936 0.83 -68.30 2.87
C THR A 936 1.99 -67.88 1.94
N ASN A 937 2.57 -66.67 2.12
CA ASN A 937 3.45 -66.07 1.10
C ASN A 937 4.91 -65.82 1.54
N LYS A 938 5.79 -65.83 0.53
CA LYS A 938 7.25 -65.78 0.61
C LYS A 938 7.75 -64.32 0.67
N LEU A 939 8.02 -63.81 1.87
CA LEU A 939 8.69 -62.52 2.04
C LEU A 939 10.18 -62.65 1.71
N THR A 940 10.63 -62.09 0.59
CA THR A 940 12.08 -62.06 0.24
C THR A 940 12.63 -60.67 0.53
N VAL A 941 13.41 -60.55 1.62
CA VAL A 941 14.14 -59.32 1.98
C VAL A 941 15.60 -59.49 1.58
N ASN A 942 16.03 -58.82 0.51
CA ASN A 942 17.46 -58.71 0.18
C ASN A 942 18.00 -57.42 0.80
N GLY A 943 18.69 -57.52 1.93
CA GLY A 943 19.14 -56.35 2.68
C GLY A 943 20.61 -56.39 3.15
N HIS A 944 21.17 -55.19 3.35
CA HIS A 944 22.51 -54.95 3.91
C HIS A 944 22.37 -54.45 5.35
N VAL A 945 23.06 -55.07 6.30
CA VAL A 945 23.09 -54.66 7.72
C VAL A 945 24.52 -54.25 8.06
N SER A 946 24.70 -53.05 8.61
CA SER A 946 25.99 -52.60 9.15
C SER A 946 25.81 -52.27 10.64
N GLY A 947 26.32 -53.13 11.54
CA GLY A 947 26.35 -52.86 12.97
C GLY A 947 26.09 -54.06 13.91
N VAL A 948 26.71 -54.05 15.09
CA VAL A 948 26.61 -55.08 16.13
C VAL A 948 25.34 -54.90 17.00
N VAL A 949 24.15 -55.23 16.49
CA VAL A 949 22.94 -55.43 17.33
C VAL A 949 21.98 -56.43 16.66
N GLN A 950 21.36 -57.34 17.45
CA GLN A 950 20.37 -58.31 16.97
C GLN A 950 19.03 -57.61 16.62
N PRO A 951 18.53 -57.69 15.37
CA PRO A 951 17.23 -57.13 15.02
C PRO A 951 16.08 -57.98 15.58
N VAL A 952 14.99 -57.36 16.04
CA VAL A 952 13.75 -58.04 16.48
C VAL A 952 12.59 -57.59 15.60
N PHE A 953 11.88 -58.53 14.97
CA PHE A 953 10.64 -58.28 14.23
C PHE A 953 9.45 -58.72 15.07
N SER A 954 8.42 -57.87 15.20
CA SER A 954 7.18 -58.21 15.90
C SER A 954 5.92 -57.86 15.08
N LEU A 955 4.88 -58.69 15.23
CA LEU A 955 3.53 -58.43 14.69
C LEU A 955 2.63 -57.88 15.82
N SER A 956 1.83 -56.84 15.53
CA SER A 956 1.14 -56.04 16.57
C SER A 956 0.01 -56.76 17.32
N ASP A 957 -0.36 -56.20 18.48
CA ASP A 957 -1.36 -56.62 19.48
C ASP A 957 -2.79 -56.97 19.01
N GLU A 958 -3.12 -56.78 17.73
CA GLU A 958 -4.48 -56.98 17.16
C GLU A 958 -4.64 -58.29 16.35
N VAL A 959 -3.62 -59.14 16.27
CA VAL A 959 -3.69 -60.45 15.58
C VAL A 959 -4.27 -61.51 16.53
N THR A 960 -5.47 -62.03 16.24
CA THR A 960 -6.18 -62.98 17.12
C THR A 960 -5.86 -64.46 16.85
N THR A 961 -5.42 -64.83 15.65
CA THR A 961 -5.06 -66.21 15.23
C THR A 961 -4.06 -66.17 14.06
N MET A 962 -3.08 -67.08 14.04
CA MET A 962 -2.08 -67.20 12.96
C MET A 962 -1.79 -68.68 12.64
N LEU A 963 -1.96 -69.08 11.38
CA LEU A 963 -1.50 -70.37 10.83
C LEU A 963 -0.16 -70.14 10.11
N VAL A 964 0.89 -70.87 10.51
CA VAL A 964 2.23 -70.80 9.91
C VAL A 964 2.53 -72.13 9.22
N ASP A 965 2.18 -72.25 7.94
CA ASP A 965 2.29 -73.53 7.21
C ASP A 965 3.64 -73.77 6.54
N SER A 966 4.48 -72.75 6.31
CA SER A 966 5.90 -72.96 5.96
C SER A 966 6.71 -71.66 6.00
N VAL A 967 7.75 -71.59 6.83
CA VAL A 967 8.80 -70.56 6.72
C VAL A 967 9.94 -71.14 5.90
N GLN A 968 10.03 -70.82 4.61
CA GLN A 968 11.21 -71.17 3.79
C GLN A 968 12.20 -70.00 3.76
N LYS A 969 13.31 -70.18 4.52
CA LYS A 969 14.62 -69.49 4.42
C LYS A 969 14.60 -67.98 4.10
N LEU A 970 14.65 -67.13 5.12
CA LEU A 970 15.24 -65.78 5.01
C LEU A 970 16.75 -65.85 5.27
N THR A 971 17.54 -65.13 4.47
CA THR A 971 19.00 -65.12 4.58
C THR A 971 19.48 -63.66 4.62
N PHE A 972 20.21 -63.28 5.68
CA PHE A 972 20.84 -61.96 5.78
C PHE A 972 22.35 -62.11 5.67
N VAL A 973 23.00 -61.25 4.88
CA VAL A 973 24.47 -61.26 4.70
C VAL A 973 25.04 -59.91 5.16
N ASP A 974 25.84 -59.93 6.23
CA ASP A 974 26.70 -58.81 6.58
C ASP A 974 27.98 -58.90 5.73
N TYR A 975 28.16 -57.98 4.79
CA TYR A 975 29.32 -57.98 3.88
C TYR A 975 30.60 -57.42 4.51
N ASN A 976 30.53 -56.71 5.65
CA ASN A 976 31.73 -56.25 6.36
C ASN A 976 32.33 -57.36 7.21
N SER A 977 31.50 -58.21 7.83
CA SER A 977 31.96 -59.37 8.61
C SER A 977 31.94 -60.70 7.83
N GLY A 978 31.19 -60.78 6.73
CA GLY A 978 30.93 -62.02 5.98
C GLY A 978 29.92 -62.96 6.64
N SER A 979 29.24 -62.53 7.71
CA SER A 979 28.37 -63.41 8.52
C SER A 979 26.98 -63.59 7.91
N LEU A 980 26.51 -64.84 7.88
CA LEU A 980 25.13 -65.20 7.54
C LEU A 980 24.26 -65.26 8.81
N TYR A 981 23.12 -64.60 8.81
CA TYR A 981 22.13 -64.70 9.90
C TYR A 981 20.87 -65.42 9.42
N PHE A 982 20.37 -66.34 10.24
CA PHE A 982 19.14 -67.12 9.98
C PHE A 982 18.04 -66.77 10.98
N ILE A 983 16.77 -66.86 10.53
CA ILE A 983 15.59 -66.76 11.40
C ILE A 983 15.47 -68.00 12.29
N ASN A 984 15.33 -67.80 13.60
CA ASN A 984 14.89 -68.83 14.53
C ASN A 984 13.39 -69.07 14.42
N ALA A 985 12.94 -70.25 14.84
CA ALA A 985 11.52 -70.58 14.91
C ALA A 985 10.72 -69.45 15.61
N PRO A 986 9.58 -69.01 15.05
CA PRO A 986 8.81 -67.90 15.59
C PRO A 986 8.42 -68.18 17.05
N ARG A 987 8.67 -67.21 17.94
CA ARG A 987 8.20 -67.28 19.32
C ARG A 987 6.89 -66.51 19.43
N ILE A 988 5.82 -67.20 19.82
CA ILE A 988 4.57 -66.54 20.20
C ILE A 988 4.82 -65.87 21.55
N VAL A 989 4.75 -64.55 21.58
CA VAL A 989 4.76 -63.75 22.80
C VAL A 989 3.35 -63.29 23.09
N ASN A 990 3.08 -62.96 24.35
CA ASN A 990 1.74 -62.61 24.79
C ASN A 990 1.34 -61.29 24.10
N LYS A 991 0.60 -61.38 22.98
CA LYS A 991 0.16 -60.33 22.03
C LYS A 991 0.97 -60.13 20.72
N GLY A 992 1.73 -61.13 20.24
CA GLY A 992 2.35 -61.06 18.92
C GLY A 992 3.24 -62.26 18.56
N VAL A 993 3.82 -62.26 17.35
CA VAL A 993 4.87 -63.22 16.96
C VAL A 993 6.19 -62.48 16.81
N GLU A 994 7.22 -62.94 17.54
CA GLU A 994 8.58 -62.45 17.46
C GLU A 994 9.49 -63.40 16.69
N PHE A 995 10.34 -62.83 15.82
CA PHE A 995 11.42 -63.55 15.15
C PHE A 995 12.76 -63.10 15.72
N SER A 996 13.57 -64.05 16.20
CA SER A 996 14.95 -63.81 16.63
C SER A 996 15.93 -64.38 15.62
N PHE A 997 17.15 -63.84 15.57
CA PHE A 997 18.19 -64.28 14.64
C PHE A 997 19.36 -64.90 15.39
N THR A 998 19.95 -65.95 14.83
CA THR A 998 21.23 -66.50 15.32
C THR A 998 22.27 -66.44 14.22
N GLN A 999 23.49 -66.04 14.62
CA GLN A 999 24.68 -66.12 13.78
C GLN A 999 25.11 -67.59 13.68
N ASP A 1000 25.31 -68.10 12.47
CA ASP A 1000 25.74 -69.50 12.28
C ASP A 1000 27.26 -69.62 12.30
N ASP A 1001 27.79 -70.04 13.45
CA ASP A 1001 29.24 -70.25 13.64
C ASP A 1001 29.80 -71.42 12.79
N LYS A 1002 28.96 -72.26 12.15
CA LYS A 1002 29.43 -73.40 11.34
C LYS A 1002 29.85 -73.03 9.92
N HIS A 1003 29.38 -71.91 9.37
CA HIS A 1003 29.78 -71.46 8.04
C HIS A 1003 31.10 -70.65 8.02
N THR A 1004 31.55 -70.18 9.19
CA THR A 1004 32.87 -69.57 9.39
C THR A 1004 34.02 -70.52 8.98
N PHE A 1005 33.83 -71.83 9.15
CA PHE A 1005 34.84 -72.85 8.81
C PHE A 1005 35.07 -73.05 7.30
N LEU A 1006 34.05 -72.83 6.46
CA LEU A 1006 34.17 -72.93 5.00
C LEU A 1006 34.71 -71.64 4.37
N ILE A 1007 34.45 -70.49 5.01
CA ILE A 1007 35.01 -69.19 4.61
C ILE A 1007 36.50 -69.10 5.01
N ASP A 1008 36.90 -69.68 6.14
CA ASP A 1008 38.33 -69.75 6.50
C ASP A 1008 39.12 -70.66 5.54
N GLN A 1009 38.55 -71.75 5.01
CA GLN A 1009 39.20 -72.52 3.92
C GLN A 1009 39.28 -71.74 2.59
N ALA A 1010 38.28 -70.93 2.27
CA ALA A 1010 38.29 -70.06 1.08
C ALA A 1010 39.26 -68.88 1.23
N LYS A 1011 39.42 -68.34 2.45
CA LYS A 1011 40.41 -67.30 2.78
C LYS A 1011 41.83 -67.84 2.83
N ILE A 1012 42.04 -69.08 3.30
CA ILE A 1012 43.36 -69.74 3.24
C ILE A 1012 43.77 -70.01 1.78
N SER A 1013 42.85 -70.48 0.93
CA SER A 1013 43.12 -70.71 -0.49
C SER A 1013 43.25 -69.42 -1.31
N ALA A 1014 42.57 -68.33 -0.92
CA ALA A 1014 42.79 -67.00 -1.49
C ALA A 1014 44.11 -66.37 -1.02
N ALA A 1015 44.49 -66.54 0.26
CA ALA A 1015 45.76 -66.08 0.81
C ALA A 1015 46.96 -66.86 0.26
N GLU A 1016 46.82 -68.14 -0.07
CA GLU A 1016 47.85 -68.91 -0.80
C GLU A 1016 47.99 -68.45 -2.26
N LYS A 1017 46.91 -67.98 -2.87
CA LYS A 1017 46.92 -67.41 -4.22
C LYS A 1017 47.54 -66.00 -4.24
N GLU A 1018 47.19 -65.15 -3.27
CA GLU A 1018 47.81 -63.83 -3.06
C GLU A 1018 49.28 -63.96 -2.62
N LYS A 1019 49.65 -65.00 -1.87
CA LYS A 1019 51.06 -65.30 -1.55
C LYS A 1019 51.85 -65.73 -2.78
N GLN A 1020 51.28 -66.55 -3.67
CA GLN A 1020 51.91 -66.91 -4.96
C GLN A 1020 52.02 -65.71 -5.92
N GLU A 1021 51.03 -64.82 -5.92
CA GLU A 1021 51.05 -63.58 -6.73
C GLU A 1021 52.03 -62.54 -6.16
N ALA A 1022 52.16 -62.44 -4.82
CA ALA A 1022 53.14 -61.60 -4.15
C ALA A 1022 54.58 -62.16 -4.28
N GLU A 1023 54.77 -63.48 -4.26
CA GLU A 1023 56.06 -64.12 -4.54
C GLU A 1023 56.45 -63.98 -6.04
N HIS A 1024 55.48 -64.00 -6.95
CA HIS A 1024 55.69 -63.71 -8.38
C HIS A 1024 56.05 -62.23 -8.62
N LEU A 1025 55.34 -61.27 -8.00
CA LEU A 1025 55.67 -59.85 -8.08
C LEU A 1025 57.02 -59.52 -7.40
N ALA A 1026 57.36 -60.18 -6.29
CA ALA A 1026 58.65 -60.01 -5.62
C ALA A 1026 59.81 -60.57 -6.46
N ALA A 1027 59.59 -61.68 -7.18
CA ALA A 1027 60.57 -62.22 -8.13
C ALA A 1027 60.74 -61.31 -9.37
N GLU A 1028 59.66 -60.74 -9.89
CA GLU A 1028 59.68 -59.80 -11.01
C GLU A 1028 60.34 -58.46 -10.64
N GLN A 1029 60.19 -58.02 -9.38
CA GLN A 1029 60.82 -56.83 -8.83
C GLN A 1029 62.31 -57.07 -8.50
N ALA A 1030 62.68 -58.25 -8.00
CA ALA A 1030 64.08 -58.65 -7.81
C ALA A 1030 64.82 -58.83 -9.15
N GLU A 1031 64.14 -59.28 -10.21
CA GLU A 1031 64.71 -59.36 -11.56
C GLU A 1031 64.86 -57.97 -12.21
N LYS A 1032 63.92 -57.04 -11.98
CA LYS A 1032 64.07 -55.63 -12.36
C LYS A 1032 65.20 -54.93 -11.60
N GLU A 1033 65.39 -55.22 -10.31
CA GLU A 1033 66.52 -54.68 -9.53
C GLU A 1033 67.86 -55.29 -9.95
N ARG A 1034 67.90 -56.59 -10.31
CA ARG A 1034 69.09 -57.23 -10.88
C ARG A 1034 69.48 -56.63 -12.24
N LEU A 1035 68.50 -56.42 -13.13
CA LEU A 1035 68.71 -55.78 -14.44
C LEU A 1035 69.10 -54.30 -14.31
N ALA A 1036 68.54 -53.57 -13.34
CA ALA A 1036 68.93 -52.19 -13.05
C ALA A 1036 70.36 -52.10 -12.47
N LYS A 1037 70.78 -53.10 -11.69
CA LYS A 1037 72.14 -53.17 -11.13
C LYS A 1037 73.17 -53.59 -12.19
N GLU A 1038 72.84 -54.53 -13.07
CA GLU A 1038 73.65 -54.89 -14.24
C GLU A 1038 73.77 -53.74 -15.25
N GLN A 1039 72.72 -52.91 -15.39
CA GLN A 1039 72.75 -51.71 -16.23
C GLN A 1039 73.58 -50.57 -15.60
N ALA A 1040 73.47 -50.35 -14.28
CA ALA A 1040 74.30 -49.39 -13.55
C ALA A 1040 75.80 -49.79 -13.53
N GLU A 1041 76.12 -51.09 -13.45
CA GLU A 1041 77.50 -51.58 -13.57
C GLU A 1041 78.04 -51.47 -15.01
N ARG A 1042 77.20 -51.62 -16.04
CA ARG A 1042 77.56 -51.33 -17.44
C ARG A 1042 77.82 -49.84 -17.68
N GLU A 1043 76.97 -48.96 -17.15
CA GLU A 1043 77.12 -47.51 -17.27
C GLU A 1043 78.37 -47.02 -16.50
N ALA A 1044 78.65 -47.58 -15.32
CA ALA A 1044 79.88 -47.30 -14.56
C ALA A 1044 81.15 -47.83 -15.27
N ALA A 1045 81.08 -48.97 -15.95
CA ALA A 1045 82.18 -49.51 -16.76
C ALA A 1045 82.42 -48.69 -18.05
N GLU A 1046 81.36 -48.20 -18.70
CA GLU A 1046 81.49 -47.27 -19.84
C GLU A 1046 82.03 -45.90 -19.42
N GLN A 1047 81.67 -45.43 -18.22
CA GLN A 1047 82.19 -44.17 -17.66
C GLN A 1047 83.66 -44.30 -17.24
N ALA A 1048 84.06 -45.44 -16.66
CA ALA A 1048 85.47 -45.75 -16.37
C ALA A 1048 86.30 -45.93 -17.65
N ALA A 1049 85.74 -46.55 -18.71
CA ALA A 1049 86.39 -46.66 -20.01
C ALA A 1049 86.52 -45.29 -20.71
N ALA A 1050 85.54 -44.40 -20.55
CA ALA A 1050 85.59 -43.03 -21.05
C ALA A 1050 86.62 -42.17 -20.29
N GLU A 1051 86.75 -42.34 -18.98
CA GLU A 1051 87.79 -41.68 -18.16
C GLU A 1051 89.20 -42.21 -18.48
N GLN A 1052 89.33 -43.52 -18.75
CA GLN A 1052 90.60 -44.13 -19.16
C GLN A 1052 91.01 -43.70 -20.58
N ALA A 1053 90.06 -43.58 -21.52
CA ALA A 1053 90.30 -43.02 -22.85
C ALA A 1053 90.57 -41.50 -22.83
N ALA A 1054 90.06 -40.76 -21.83
CA ALA A 1054 90.38 -39.36 -21.61
C ALA A 1054 91.78 -39.19 -20.98
N ALA A 1055 92.21 -40.11 -20.11
CA ALA A 1055 93.55 -40.15 -19.55
C ALA A 1055 94.63 -40.54 -20.57
N GLU A 1056 94.34 -41.46 -21.50
CA GLU A 1056 95.24 -41.81 -22.62
C GLU A 1056 95.32 -40.75 -23.73
N LYS A 1057 94.41 -39.75 -23.74
CA LYS A 1057 94.50 -38.55 -24.61
C LYS A 1057 95.22 -37.38 -23.94
N ALA A 1058 95.51 -37.47 -22.64
CA ALA A 1058 96.18 -36.45 -21.83
C ALA A 1058 97.60 -36.88 -21.37
N ALA A 1059 98.04 -38.07 -21.77
CA ALA A 1059 99.44 -38.51 -21.84
C ALA A 1059 99.85 -38.58 -23.32
#